data_AF-A0A433Q644-F1
#
_entry.id   AF-A0A433Q644-F1
#
_cell.length_a   1.000
_cell.length_b   1.000
_cell.length_c   1.000
_cell.angle_alpha   90.00
_cell.angle_beta   90.00
_cell.angle_gamma   90.00
#
_symmetry.space_group_name_H-M   'P 1'
#
loop_
_entity.id
_entity.type
_entity.pdbx_description
1 polymer ?
#
loop_
_entity_poly.entity_id
_entity_poly.type
_entity_poly.pdbx_seq_one_letter_code
_entity_poly.pdbx_strand_id
1 'polypeptide(L)'
;MGRRVLLTLFITLLLSLWATADPFPAKCASQLNKKANLISDGGLTMATGAWQMQSAGDWIHYPASMVNISFKGKEYPAYPIGNCGALNKQKNFSTYIDNTTGIAIALANAPLTQRISIATLLNQAVIDDNGTYLDFTFSFMSTSADDLVMNFATAVVGAMDVEIDFLGGDDKLVQHISTGVIINPQGYGNFEYQQNIPVLARTAVISIYTTPPSVTSGVVCFDLVSAIVGINATNTPYGQNIENVYHILFIYTWVNVPVVFVALLILCRITGMQFPAPVRMLQRQPNRTVLVAILVLAGALLFEDAWNLVVSKRSWLLDVIADKNVKVIAFFLTFLLDAFNFYPALLCYQLSHESRIASVLGLYALAVPLAWHFVSVMREYAFDFSQETFALIIIIFGELPVVVAAAIAFGHFGRRVVATPTAASEANFRQLEPFEEQYVSQLFKKKFEVKRIIPKSLVSKIVSFVLCRGWPKNPEAPKKFDTWKEYVYDKFGMDPVIRIPLILISSLWILIFCQYQLILAFIVRFLVADGFGTTFICGLAPVIAVANNQTQDTGMLDFANASYIAMECVMWIGGIGGGLLTILFALGMLRRFTKDIRRIRKGDYGIFKGKKYNSTKLDDFIRVMGAIVGFGFTGSFSFIVELLIIGFIISLICLVDLFRNALAEWIVSSLFFISFIVSFAFKQIQKQITQQVFVASDTTYELRFCEVFYHYSFLMMIASFASGLTAFLLRMIKLAFRFPFYSLRIDRNIETWIVRAGDGGFSAWCGMLMAENIYNNPIKIIFLQHLSNHYKSNLKNGIRSEKHTIHTTSVDDTEKWQTSSSSGEQEQEHPLVSDSELNARRKRAKTRWFLAVTLINNPMVI
;
A
#
# COMPACT_ATOMS: atom_id res chain seq x y z
N MET A 1 -19.10 -7.65 -18.09
CA MET A 1 -19.12 -7.65 -16.61
C MET A 1 -17.97 -6.84 -16.00
N GLY A 2 -16.69 -7.15 -16.23
CA GLY A 2 -15.56 -6.43 -15.60
C GLY A 2 -15.47 -4.91 -15.85
N ARG A 3 -15.84 -4.44 -17.05
CA ARG A 3 -15.96 -2.98 -17.33
C ARG A 3 -17.06 -2.31 -16.50
N ARG A 4 -18.14 -3.04 -16.19
CA ARG A 4 -19.22 -2.52 -15.34
C ARG A 4 -18.76 -2.54 -13.89
N VAL A 5 -18.16 -3.62 -13.38
CA VAL A 5 -17.63 -3.68 -12.00
C VAL A 5 -16.58 -2.60 -11.73
N LEU A 6 -15.65 -2.35 -12.65
CA LEU A 6 -14.63 -1.30 -12.48
C LEU A 6 -15.21 0.11 -12.56
N LEU A 7 -16.22 0.30 -13.42
CA LEU A 7 -17.00 1.54 -13.49
C LEU A 7 -17.86 1.73 -12.24
N THR A 8 -18.45 0.66 -11.70
CA THR A 8 -19.25 0.70 -10.47
C THR A 8 -18.36 0.97 -9.27
N LEU A 9 -17.17 0.35 -9.17
CA LEU A 9 -16.17 0.65 -8.15
C LEU A 9 -15.68 2.09 -8.24
N PHE A 10 -15.40 2.58 -9.45
CA PHE A 10 -15.00 3.96 -9.71
C PHE A 10 -16.13 4.95 -9.42
N ILE A 11 -17.39 4.61 -9.74
CA ILE A 11 -18.58 5.40 -9.41
C ILE A 11 -18.83 5.37 -7.90
N THR A 12 -18.65 4.25 -7.19
CA THR A 12 -18.78 4.21 -5.73
C THR A 12 -17.66 4.95 -5.02
N LEU A 13 -16.44 4.97 -5.59
CA LEU A 13 -15.32 5.82 -5.13
C LEU A 13 -15.53 7.31 -5.45
N LEU A 14 -16.22 7.64 -6.55
CA LEU A 14 -16.64 9.00 -6.84
C LEU A 14 -17.85 9.42 -5.99
N LEU A 15 -18.72 8.49 -5.61
CA LEU A 15 -19.83 8.72 -4.70
C LEU A 15 -19.35 8.79 -3.24
N SER A 16 -18.17 8.26 -2.89
CA SER A 16 -17.56 8.54 -1.58
C SER A 16 -16.97 9.95 -1.46
N LEU A 17 -16.78 10.69 -2.57
CA LEU A 17 -16.58 12.15 -2.52
C LEU A 17 -17.85 12.90 -2.07
N TRP A 18 -18.99 12.20 -1.98
CA TRP A 18 -20.24 12.71 -1.43
C TRP A 18 -20.51 12.18 -0.02
N ALA A 19 -19.57 11.44 0.58
CA ALA A 19 -19.58 11.24 2.03
C ALA A 19 -19.53 12.64 2.64
N THR A 20 -20.60 12.96 3.38
CA THR A 20 -20.94 14.29 3.86
C THR A 20 -19.71 15.09 4.22
N ALA A 21 -19.49 16.20 3.51
CA ALA A 21 -18.56 17.22 3.92
C ALA A 21 -18.84 17.51 5.40
N ASP A 22 -17.97 17.01 6.27
CA ASP A 22 -17.84 17.52 7.62
C ASP A 22 -17.76 19.05 7.46
N PRO A 23 -18.43 19.87 8.29
CA PRO A 23 -18.56 21.28 7.99
C PRO A 23 -17.21 21.97 8.23
N PHE A 24 -16.30 21.83 7.27
CA PHE A 24 -15.04 22.55 7.15
C PHE A 24 -15.27 24.04 7.34
N PRO A 25 -16.32 24.67 6.76
CA PRO A 25 -16.62 26.06 7.06
C PRO A 25 -16.94 26.31 8.53
N ALA A 26 -17.57 25.37 9.25
CA ALA A 26 -17.85 25.52 10.68
C ALA A 26 -16.59 25.34 11.53
N LYS A 27 -15.78 24.31 11.26
CA LYS A 27 -14.50 23.98 11.92
C LYS A 27 -13.42 25.03 11.68
N CYS A 28 -13.33 25.51 10.44
CA CYS A 28 -12.37 26.53 10.06
C CYS A 28 -12.82 27.91 10.50
N ALA A 29 -14.11 28.24 10.37
CA ALA A 29 -14.60 29.46 10.97
C ALA A 29 -14.41 29.45 12.49
N SER A 30 -14.47 28.32 13.20
CA SER A 30 -14.16 28.30 14.65
C SER A 30 -12.70 28.57 14.99
N GLN A 31 -11.78 28.32 14.07
CA GLN A 31 -10.36 28.62 14.26
C GLN A 31 -9.97 30.01 13.72
N LEU A 32 -10.63 30.47 12.65
CA LEU A 32 -10.35 31.75 11.98
C LEU A 32 -11.08 32.94 12.62
N ASN A 33 -12.33 32.76 13.03
CA ASN A 33 -12.94 33.69 13.96
C ASN A 33 -12.47 33.27 15.35
N LYS A 34 -11.94 34.22 16.12
CA LYS A 34 -12.00 34.17 17.59
C LYS A 34 -13.47 33.88 17.96
N LYS A 35 -13.85 32.62 18.18
CA LYS A 35 -15.26 32.21 18.17
C LYS A 35 -15.83 31.96 19.56
N ALA A 36 -17.01 32.58 19.71
CA ALA A 36 -18.29 32.03 20.20
C ALA A 36 -18.29 31.20 21.49
N ASN A 37 -19.05 31.73 22.47
CA ASN A 37 -19.27 31.19 23.81
C ASN A 37 -19.95 29.81 23.80
N LEU A 38 -19.40 28.87 24.57
CA LEU A 38 -19.96 27.53 24.75
C LEU A 38 -20.91 27.40 25.95
N ILE A 39 -20.91 28.36 26.88
CA ILE A 39 -21.46 28.13 28.21
C ILE A 39 -22.78 28.90 28.36
N SER A 40 -23.87 28.18 28.59
CA SER A 40 -25.14 28.77 29.00
C SER A 40 -25.11 29.07 30.50
N ASP A 41 -25.32 30.33 30.86
CA ASP A 41 -25.59 30.75 32.25
C ASP A 41 -26.85 30.01 32.73
N GLY A 42 -26.78 29.43 33.92
CA GLY A 42 -27.75 28.44 34.40
C GLY A 42 -29.19 28.97 34.45
N GLY A 43 -30.11 28.22 33.83
CA GLY A 43 -31.54 28.23 34.14
C GLY A 43 -32.45 29.07 33.23
N LEU A 44 -32.76 28.61 32.00
CA LEU A 44 -33.85 29.19 31.19
C LEU A 44 -34.59 28.12 30.36
N THR A 45 -35.91 28.01 30.53
CA THR A 45 -36.82 27.18 29.72
C THR A 45 -37.39 27.98 28.55
N MET A 46 -37.39 27.41 27.34
CA MET A 46 -37.86 28.08 26.12
C MET A 46 -39.38 28.29 26.08
N ALA A 47 -39.82 29.55 26.06
CA ALA A 47 -41.11 29.94 25.48
C ALA A 47 -40.89 31.15 24.55
N THR A 48 -41.28 30.99 23.27
CA THR A 48 -41.47 32.05 22.27
C THR A 48 -40.28 32.97 21.93
N GLY A 49 -39.31 32.43 21.20
CA GLY A 49 -38.73 33.09 20.01
C GLY A 49 -37.94 34.42 20.12
N ALA A 50 -37.75 35.01 21.29
CA ALA A 50 -36.80 36.10 21.50
C ALA A 50 -36.29 36.13 22.95
N TRP A 51 -34.98 36.36 23.12
CA TRP A 51 -34.32 36.47 24.43
C TRP A 51 -34.72 37.78 25.12
N GLN A 52 -35.25 37.73 26.34
CA GLN A 52 -35.31 38.89 27.23
C GLN A 52 -34.27 38.71 28.34
N MET A 53 -33.27 39.60 28.39
CA MET A 53 -32.31 39.71 29.49
C MET A 53 -33.02 40.29 30.73
N GLN A 54 -32.72 39.79 31.94
CA GLN A 54 -33.16 40.45 33.19
C GLN A 54 -32.34 41.73 33.49
N SER A 55 -31.09 41.82 33.03
CA SER A 55 -30.27 43.04 33.13
C SER A 55 -29.23 43.13 31.99
N ALA A 56 -28.95 44.33 31.49
CA ALA A 56 -28.14 44.55 30.28
C ALA A 56 -26.61 44.42 30.48
N GLY A 57 -26.14 43.98 31.65
CA GLY A 57 -24.72 44.05 32.05
C GLY A 57 -24.06 42.74 32.45
N ASP A 58 -24.72 41.59 32.30
CA ASP A 58 -24.25 40.35 32.93
C ASP A 58 -23.05 39.69 32.24
N TRP A 59 -22.93 39.78 30.90
CA TRP A 59 -21.78 39.29 30.12
C TRP A 59 -21.73 39.96 28.72
N ILE A 60 -20.57 40.06 28.07
CA ILE A 60 -20.49 40.48 26.66
C ILE A 60 -20.94 39.31 25.77
N HIS A 61 -21.97 39.57 24.95
CA HIS A 61 -22.77 38.57 24.23
C HIS A 61 -22.24 38.29 22.80
N TYR A 62 -22.23 37.02 22.40
CA TYR A 62 -22.18 36.56 21.00
C TYR A 62 -23.21 35.43 20.78
N PRO A 63 -23.75 35.26 19.55
CA PRO A 63 -24.87 34.35 19.27
C PRO A 63 -24.49 32.85 19.37
N ALA A 64 -25.49 32.02 19.69
CA ALA A 64 -25.36 30.60 20.01
C ALA A 64 -25.00 29.71 18.80
N SER A 65 -24.18 28.67 19.03
CA SER A 65 -23.90 27.61 18.05
C SER A 65 -23.59 26.27 18.74
N MET A 66 -24.02 25.15 18.13
CA MET A 66 -24.05 23.81 18.73
C MET A 66 -22.67 23.15 18.89
N VAL A 67 -22.57 22.26 19.90
CA VAL A 67 -21.40 21.41 20.18
C VAL A 67 -21.60 20.03 19.56
N ASN A 68 -20.59 19.54 18.84
CA ASN A 68 -20.51 18.14 18.42
C ASN A 68 -19.38 17.47 19.21
N ILE A 69 -19.70 16.35 19.88
CA ILE A 69 -18.80 15.63 20.79
C ILE A 69 -17.94 14.68 19.98
N SER A 70 -16.61 14.71 20.16
CA SER A 70 -15.69 13.72 19.59
C SER A 70 -15.26 12.71 20.66
N PHE A 71 -15.09 11.46 20.25
CA PHE A 71 -14.72 10.33 21.12
C PHE A 71 -13.32 9.83 20.73
N LYS A 72 -12.46 9.49 21.70
CA LYS A 72 -11.10 8.99 21.40
C LYS A 72 -11.07 7.48 21.25
N GLY A 73 -10.74 7.06 20.03
CA GLY A 73 -9.74 6.02 19.71
C GLY A 73 -8.50 6.59 18.98
N LYS A 74 -8.49 7.87 18.60
CA LYS A 74 -7.36 8.65 18.06
C LYS A 74 -7.51 10.12 18.47
N GLU A 75 -6.40 10.82 18.65
CA GLU A 75 -6.41 12.27 18.95
C GLU A 75 -7.04 13.04 17.79
N TYR A 76 -8.34 13.31 17.90
CA TYR A 76 -8.94 14.41 17.19
C TYR A 76 -8.45 15.69 17.88
N PRO A 77 -7.97 16.71 17.13
CA PRO A 77 -7.64 17.98 17.75
C PRO A 77 -8.88 18.50 18.44
N ALA A 78 -8.80 18.61 19.76
CA ALA A 78 -9.68 19.47 20.52
C ALA A 78 -9.48 20.86 19.95
N TYR A 79 -10.54 21.42 19.36
CA TYR A 79 -10.49 22.79 18.89
C TYR A 79 -10.50 23.72 20.10
N PRO A 80 -9.66 24.77 20.10
CA PRO A 80 -9.56 25.70 21.22
C PRO A 80 -10.91 26.36 21.47
N ILE A 81 -11.38 26.28 22.69
CA ILE A 81 -12.49 27.11 23.17
C ILE A 81 -11.81 28.31 23.81
N GLY A 82 -11.58 29.34 23.01
CA GLY A 82 -11.16 30.64 23.50
C GLY A 82 -12.36 31.57 23.56
N ASN A 83 -12.85 31.88 24.76
CA ASN A 83 -13.47 33.17 25.02
C ASN A 83 -13.20 33.61 26.46
N CYS A 84 -12.73 34.86 26.59
CA CYS A 84 -12.56 35.54 27.85
C CYS A 84 -13.93 35.93 28.41
N GLY A 85 -14.38 35.24 29.46
CA GLY A 85 -15.50 35.69 30.28
C GLY A 85 -15.00 36.70 31.30
N ALA A 86 -15.26 38.00 31.11
CA ALA A 86 -15.12 38.95 32.21
C ALA A 86 -16.34 38.81 33.13
N LEU A 87 -16.11 38.30 34.35
CA LEU A 87 -17.12 38.22 35.40
C LEU A 87 -17.69 39.62 35.69
N ASN A 88 -19.01 39.73 35.73
CA ASN A 88 -19.68 40.91 36.28
C ASN A 88 -19.21 41.13 37.73
N LYS A 89 -18.59 42.29 38.00
CA LYS A 89 -18.01 42.68 39.31
C LYS A 89 -19.04 42.70 40.45
N GLN A 90 -20.32 42.57 40.14
CA GLN A 90 -21.44 42.66 41.08
C GLN A 90 -21.98 41.29 41.55
N LYS A 91 -21.42 40.16 41.09
CA LYS A 91 -21.84 38.84 41.59
C LYS A 91 -21.38 38.62 43.05
N ASN A 92 -22.19 37.89 43.80
CA ASN A 92 -21.81 37.44 45.14
C ASN A 92 -20.82 36.27 45.03
N PHE A 93 -19.81 36.26 45.88
CA PHE A 93 -18.77 35.24 45.95
C PHE A 93 -18.80 34.56 47.31
N SER A 94 -18.66 33.24 47.31
CA SER A 94 -18.48 32.45 48.53
C SER A 94 -17.00 32.33 48.80
N THR A 95 -16.60 32.61 50.04
CA THR A 95 -15.22 32.44 50.48
C THR A 95 -14.96 30.95 50.73
N TYR A 96 -14.11 30.35 49.90
CA TYR A 96 -13.52 29.05 50.15
C TYR A 96 -12.23 29.23 50.94
N ILE A 97 -12.09 28.55 52.07
CA ILE A 97 -10.84 28.55 52.84
C ILE A 97 -10.17 27.23 52.54
N ASP A 98 -9.02 27.28 51.87
CA ASP A 98 -8.22 26.07 51.66
C ASP A 98 -7.71 25.59 53.02
N ASN A 99 -8.18 24.43 53.45
CA ASN A 99 -7.81 23.82 54.73
C ASN A 99 -6.31 23.48 54.82
N THR A 100 -5.60 23.38 53.68
CA THR A 100 -4.17 23.05 53.65
C THR A 100 -3.26 24.27 53.72
N THR A 101 -3.62 25.36 53.03
CA THR A 101 -2.82 26.60 53.01
C THR A 101 -3.35 27.70 53.94
N GLY A 102 -4.59 27.58 54.42
CA GLY A 102 -5.28 28.60 55.20
C GLY A 102 -5.67 29.84 54.39
N ILE A 103 -5.47 29.83 53.07
CA ILE A 103 -5.74 30.97 52.18
C ILE A 103 -7.24 30.99 51.86
N ALA A 104 -7.87 32.14 52.14
CA ALA A 104 -9.25 32.41 51.77
C ALA A 104 -9.31 32.89 50.31
N ILE A 105 -9.99 32.13 49.46
CA ILE A 105 -10.15 32.35 48.03
C ILE A 105 -11.64 32.55 47.72
N ALA A 106 -11.99 33.60 46.98
CA ALA A 106 -13.37 33.89 46.61
C ALA A 106 -13.77 33.14 45.33
N LEU A 107 -14.77 32.26 45.38
CA LEU A 107 -15.33 31.56 44.22
C LEU A 107 -16.70 32.15 43.84
N ALA A 108 -16.99 32.21 42.55
CA ALA A 108 -18.28 32.71 42.06
C ALA A 108 -19.43 31.81 42.52
N ASN A 109 -20.55 32.38 42.98
CA ASN A 109 -21.72 31.60 43.44
C ASN A 109 -22.52 30.91 42.33
N ALA A 110 -22.23 31.20 41.05
CA ALA A 110 -22.98 30.68 39.92
C ALA A 110 -22.01 30.04 38.91
N PRO A 111 -22.18 28.74 38.58
CA PRO A 111 -21.29 28.04 37.68
C PRO A 111 -21.55 28.34 36.22
N LEU A 112 -20.52 28.11 35.44
CA LEU A 112 -20.58 27.96 34.00
C LEU A 112 -21.04 26.53 33.67
N THR A 113 -22.28 26.36 33.17
CA THR A 113 -22.84 25.02 32.92
C THR A 113 -22.83 24.60 31.44
N GLN A 114 -22.45 23.34 31.18
CA GLN A 114 -22.47 22.70 29.85
C GLN A 114 -23.13 21.34 29.95
N ARG A 115 -24.20 21.12 29.17
CA ARG A 115 -24.87 19.81 29.05
C ARG A 115 -24.33 19.04 27.84
N ILE A 116 -23.82 17.83 28.09
CA ILE A 116 -23.23 16.92 27.10
C ILE A 116 -24.10 15.67 26.99
N SER A 117 -24.63 15.38 25.80
CA SER A 117 -25.35 14.13 25.53
C SER A 117 -24.37 13.04 25.10
N ILE A 118 -24.30 11.94 25.83
CA ILE A 118 -23.33 10.84 25.62
C ILE A 118 -23.89 9.75 24.68
N ALA A 119 -25.19 9.82 24.36
CA ALA A 119 -25.93 8.74 23.72
C ALA A 119 -25.75 8.67 22.19
N THR A 120 -24.91 7.75 21.72
CA THR A 120 -25.08 7.07 20.42
C THR A 120 -25.41 5.58 20.67
N LEU A 121 -26.08 4.92 19.72
CA LEU A 121 -26.59 3.54 19.86
C LEU A 121 -25.52 2.51 20.28
N LEU A 122 -24.26 2.69 19.86
CA LEU A 122 -23.17 1.78 20.22
C LEU A 122 -22.61 2.05 21.63
N ASN A 123 -22.70 3.31 22.10
CA ASN A 123 -22.13 3.74 23.37
C ASN A 123 -22.95 3.28 24.58
N GLN A 124 -24.27 3.08 24.42
CA GLN A 124 -25.12 2.71 25.56
C GLN A 124 -24.69 1.38 26.19
N ALA A 125 -24.42 0.35 25.38
CA ALA A 125 -23.96 -0.94 25.89
C ALA A 125 -22.59 -0.86 26.58
N VAL A 126 -21.69 -0.02 26.05
CA VAL A 126 -20.31 0.12 26.58
C VAL A 126 -20.28 0.95 27.87
N ILE A 127 -21.13 1.98 27.96
CA ILE A 127 -21.32 2.78 29.18
C ILE A 127 -21.93 1.90 30.28
N ASP A 128 -22.91 1.07 29.91
CA ASP A 128 -23.58 0.21 30.88
C ASP A 128 -22.65 -0.90 31.43
N ASP A 129 -21.55 -1.20 30.73
CA ASP A 129 -20.48 -2.12 31.16
C ASP A 129 -19.36 -1.43 31.95
N ASN A 130 -19.51 -0.17 32.36
CA ASN A 130 -18.50 0.63 33.09
C ASN A 130 -17.17 0.75 32.33
N GLY A 131 -17.23 0.67 31.00
CA GLY A 131 -16.07 0.69 30.10
C GLY A 131 -15.67 2.06 29.60
N THR A 132 -16.37 3.13 30.01
CA THR A 132 -16.16 4.47 29.49
C THR A 132 -15.63 5.42 30.55
N TYR A 133 -14.74 6.31 30.13
CA TYR A 133 -14.24 7.40 30.95
C TYR A 133 -14.38 8.71 30.20
N LEU A 134 -14.42 9.79 30.94
CA LEU A 134 -14.44 11.15 30.47
C LEU A 134 -13.13 11.79 30.90
N ASP A 135 -12.33 12.21 29.94
CA ASP A 135 -11.06 12.88 30.15
C ASP A 135 -11.22 14.36 29.83
N PHE A 136 -10.87 15.21 30.77
CA PHE A 136 -10.96 16.66 30.67
C PHE A 136 -9.59 17.27 30.63
N THR A 137 -9.34 18.12 29.64
CA THR A 137 -8.13 18.94 29.61
C THR A 137 -8.49 20.42 29.68
N PHE A 138 -7.93 21.12 30.66
CA PHE A 138 -8.04 22.57 30.79
C PHE A 138 -6.66 23.22 30.57
N SER A 139 -6.59 24.27 29.74
CA SER A 139 -5.39 25.11 29.60
C SER A 139 -5.74 26.61 29.70
N PHE A 140 -4.76 27.39 30.17
CA PHE A 140 -4.92 28.82 30.49
C PHE A 140 -3.96 29.67 29.63
N MET A 141 -4.41 30.81 29.08
CA MET A 141 -3.55 31.76 28.35
C MET A 141 -3.50 33.13 29.04
N SER A 142 -2.30 33.73 29.08
CA SER A 142 -2.09 35.15 29.43
C SER A 142 -2.26 36.02 28.18
N THR A 143 -3.03 37.11 28.28
CA THR A 143 -3.47 37.92 27.14
C THR A 143 -2.39 38.79 26.48
N SER A 144 -1.15 38.84 26.99
CA SER A 144 -0.04 39.51 26.29
C SER A 144 1.34 38.91 26.63
N ALA A 145 2.27 38.96 25.67
CA ALA A 145 3.66 38.58 25.88
C ALA A 145 4.41 39.55 26.83
N ASP A 146 3.92 40.79 26.95
CA ASP A 146 4.44 41.79 27.87
C ASP A 146 3.94 41.59 29.32
N ASP A 147 2.72 41.06 29.50
CA ASP A 147 2.20 40.61 30.81
C ASP A 147 2.93 39.38 31.34
N LEU A 148 3.56 38.59 30.45
CA LEU A 148 4.28 37.37 30.83
C LEU A 148 5.51 37.70 31.69
N VAL A 149 6.17 38.83 31.44
CA VAL A 149 7.37 39.26 32.18
C VAL A 149 7.01 40.00 33.48
N MET A 150 5.88 40.72 33.51
CA MET A 150 5.40 41.45 34.69
C MET A 150 4.66 40.55 35.70
N ASN A 151 3.93 39.52 35.23
CA ASN A 151 3.20 38.59 36.10
C ASN A 151 4.06 37.47 36.69
N PHE A 152 5.33 37.32 36.27
CA PHE A 152 6.29 36.46 36.97
C PHE A 152 6.55 36.92 38.42
N ALA A 153 6.25 38.19 38.74
CA ALA A 153 6.47 38.78 40.06
C ALA A 153 5.23 38.76 40.98
N THR A 154 4.03 38.48 40.46
CA THR A 154 2.81 38.38 41.27
C THR A 154 2.11 37.05 40.97
N ALA A 155 2.31 36.07 41.85
CA ALA A 155 1.63 34.79 41.79
C ALA A 155 0.12 35.00 42.02
N VAL A 156 -0.63 35.23 40.94
CA VAL A 156 -2.09 35.21 40.97
C VAL A 156 -2.51 33.76 41.15
N VAL A 157 -2.92 33.42 42.37
CA VAL A 157 -3.46 32.12 42.73
C VAL A 157 -4.88 32.03 42.14
N GLY A 158 -4.97 31.53 40.91
CA GLY A 158 -6.25 31.18 40.30
C GLY A 158 -6.80 29.91 40.95
N ALA A 159 -8.07 29.93 41.35
CA ALA A 159 -8.74 28.74 41.86
C ALA A 159 -10.00 28.44 41.04
N MET A 160 -10.24 27.15 40.83
CA MET A 160 -11.35 26.65 40.03
C MET A 160 -11.91 25.38 40.66
N ASP A 161 -13.23 25.25 40.68
CA ASP A 161 -13.91 24.00 41.03
C ASP A 161 -14.72 23.53 39.82
N VAL A 162 -14.66 22.25 39.52
CA VAL A 162 -15.41 21.62 38.43
C VAL A 162 -16.30 20.57 39.03
N GLU A 163 -17.59 20.79 38.91
CA GLU A 163 -18.63 19.83 39.26
C GLU A 163 -19.18 19.16 37.99
N ILE A 164 -19.45 17.86 38.07
CA ILE A 164 -19.96 17.05 36.98
C ILE A 164 -21.13 16.21 37.49
N ASP A 165 -22.31 16.50 36.97
CA ASP A 165 -23.54 15.76 37.21
C ASP A 165 -23.82 14.80 36.06
N PHE A 166 -23.70 13.50 36.31
CA PHE A 166 -24.13 12.48 35.38
C PHE A 166 -25.62 12.22 35.56
N LEU A 167 -26.41 12.42 34.50
CA LEU A 167 -27.85 12.21 34.48
C LEU A 167 -28.20 10.97 33.63
N GLY A 168 -29.19 10.20 34.09
CA GLY A 168 -29.71 9.03 33.39
C GLY A 168 -30.64 9.37 32.23
N GLY A 169 -31.27 8.36 31.63
CA GLY A 169 -32.24 8.55 30.53
C GLY A 169 -33.48 9.37 30.90
N ASP A 170 -33.81 9.43 32.19
CA ASP A 170 -34.93 10.21 32.75
C ASP A 170 -34.49 11.58 33.31
N ASP A 171 -33.28 12.04 33.00
CA ASP A 171 -32.63 13.24 33.60
C ASP A 171 -32.45 13.18 35.13
N LYS A 172 -32.62 12.01 35.74
CA LYS A 172 -32.32 11.80 37.16
C LYS A 172 -30.81 11.75 37.38
N LEU A 173 -30.35 12.44 38.42
CA LEU A 173 -28.95 12.41 38.86
C LEU A 173 -28.55 10.97 39.23
N VAL A 174 -27.56 10.44 38.50
CA VAL A 174 -26.94 9.14 38.74
C VAL A 174 -25.74 9.31 39.67
N GLN A 175 -24.90 10.32 39.39
CA GLN A 175 -23.71 10.60 40.17
C GLN A 175 -23.33 12.07 40.06
N HIS A 176 -22.93 12.68 41.18
CA HIS A 176 -22.32 14.01 41.23
C HIS A 176 -20.84 13.84 41.60
N ILE A 177 -19.96 14.54 40.91
CA ILE A 177 -18.52 14.51 41.13
C ILE A 177 -18.00 15.94 41.13
N SER A 178 -17.30 16.34 42.19
CA SER A 178 -16.58 17.61 42.26
C SER A 178 -15.08 17.33 42.27
N THR A 179 -14.31 18.12 41.51
CA THR A 179 -12.84 18.08 41.57
C THR A 179 -12.31 18.71 42.86
N GLY A 180 -13.16 19.40 43.61
CA GLY A 180 -12.75 20.35 44.63
C GLY A 180 -12.07 21.57 44.02
N VAL A 181 -11.70 22.51 44.89
CA VAL A 181 -11.05 23.75 44.49
C VAL A 181 -9.59 23.47 44.10
N ILE A 182 -9.34 23.41 42.80
CA ILE A 182 -8.02 23.30 42.21
C ILE A 182 -7.38 24.67 42.26
N ILE A 183 -6.33 24.79 43.07
CA ILE A 183 -5.52 26.00 43.19
C ILE A 183 -4.31 25.81 42.29
N ASN A 184 -4.12 26.65 41.26
CA ASN A 184 -2.96 26.54 40.37
C ASN A 184 -1.68 26.99 41.09
N PRO A 185 -0.80 26.09 41.58
CA PRO A 185 0.18 26.49 42.56
C PRO A 185 1.37 27.20 41.92
N GLN A 186 1.85 26.75 40.75
CA GLN A 186 3.04 27.32 40.09
C GLN A 186 3.07 26.99 38.60
N GLY A 187 2.79 28.00 37.75
CA GLY A 187 3.11 27.99 36.33
C GLY A 187 2.05 27.35 35.43
N TYR A 188 1.63 28.11 34.41
CA TYR A 188 0.72 27.68 33.34
C TYR A 188 1.06 26.27 32.82
N GLY A 189 0.18 25.30 33.08
CA GLY A 189 0.25 23.93 32.59
C GLY A 189 -1.15 23.37 32.34
N ASN A 190 -1.24 22.33 31.51
CA ASN A 190 -2.50 21.65 31.21
C ASN A 190 -2.94 20.84 32.44
N PHE A 191 -4.21 21.00 32.86
CA PHE A 191 -4.81 20.14 33.88
C PHE A 191 -5.60 19.03 33.19
N GLU A 192 -5.19 17.78 33.38
CA GLU A 192 -5.86 16.59 32.86
C GLU A 192 -6.60 15.87 34.00
N TYR A 193 -7.90 15.66 33.85
CA TYR A 193 -8.75 14.99 34.82
C TYR A 193 -9.57 13.88 34.15
N GLN A 194 -9.30 12.63 34.54
CA GLN A 194 -9.94 11.45 33.98
C GLN A 194 -10.90 10.82 34.99
N GLN A 195 -12.17 10.66 34.61
CA GLN A 195 -13.21 10.13 35.48
C GLN A 195 -14.08 9.10 34.77
N ASN A 196 -14.33 7.94 35.38
CA ASN A 196 -15.20 6.92 34.79
C ASN A 196 -16.65 7.42 34.74
N ILE A 197 -17.34 7.15 33.63
CA ILE A 197 -18.73 7.52 33.44
C ILE A 197 -19.60 6.44 34.12
N PRO A 198 -20.52 6.80 35.03
CA PRO A 198 -21.34 5.83 35.72
C PRO A 198 -22.32 5.12 34.78
N VAL A 199 -22.60 3.85 35.11
CA VAL A 199 -23.60 3.00 34.46
C VAL A 199 -24.95 3.73 34.43
N LEU A 200 -25.69 3.63 33.31
CA LEU A 200 -26.94 4.35 33.05
C LEU A 200 -26.81 5.86 32.76
N ALA A 201 -25.64 6.48 32.90
CA ALA A 201 -25.48 7.88 32.49
C ALA A 201 -25.73 8.03 30.98
N ARG A 202 -26.53 9.03 30.63
CA ARG A 202 -26.87 9.40 29.25
C ARG A 202 -26.49 10.84 28.96
N THR A 203 -26.48 11.67 29.99
CA THR A 203 -26.05 13.07 29.92
C THR A 203 -24.98 13.32 30.99
N ALA A 204 -23.99 14.15 30.71
CA ALA A 204 -23.16 14.79 31.73
C ALA A 204 -23.41 16.30 31.71
N VAL A 205 -23.66 16.91 32.85
CA VAL A 205 -23.73 18.37 33.02
C VAL A 205 -22.48 18.79 33.78
N ILE A 206 -21.65 19.61 33.15
CA ILE A 206 -20.39 20.11 33.74
C ILE A 206 -20.63 21.54 34.19
N SER A 207 -20.25 21.85 35.42
CA SER A 207 -20.44 23.13 36.08
C SER A 207 -19.07 23.63 36.55
N ILE A 208 -18.59 24.76 36.02
CA ILE A 208 -17.26 25.31 36.34
C ILE A 208 -17.43 26.57 37.19
N TYR A 209 -16.81 26.59 38.37
CA TYR A 209 -16.75 27.72 39.29
C TYR A 209 -15.34 28.31 39.27
N THR A 210 -15.18 29.62 39.10
CA THR A 210 -13.87 30.28 39.00
C THR A 210 -13.75 31.49 39.93
N THR A 211 -12.51 31.85 40.26
CA THR A 211 -12.19 33.06 41.03
C THR A 211 -12.39 34.34 40.22
N PRO A 212 -12.78 35.47 40.85
CA PRO A 212 -12.86 36.76 40.17
C PRO A 212 -11.47 37.23 39.72
N PRO A 213 -11.36 37.93 38.57
CA PRO A 213 -10.14 38.64 38.22
C PRO A 213 -9.86 39.70 39.30
N SER A 214 -8.65 39.69 39.88
CA SER A 214 -8.24 40.74 40.82
C SER A 214 -8.18 42.09 40.08
N VAL A 215 -8.38 43.20 40.79
CA VAL A 215 -8.40 44.56 40.20
C VAL A 215 -7.11 44.90 39.43
N THR A 216 -6.02 44.18 39.68
CA THR A 216 -4.71 44.33 39.02
C THR A 216 -4.35 43.23 38.02
N SER A 217 -5.12 42.14 37.95
CA SER A 217 -4.83 40.98 37.09
C SER A 217 -5.87 40.88 35.99
N GLY A 218 -5.44 40.68 34.75
CA GLY A 218 -6.32 40.51 33.59
C GLY A 218 -7.35 39.39 33.76
N VAL A 219 -8.32 39.36 32.84
CA VAL A 219 -9.35 38.33 32.76
C VAL A 219 -8.69 36.95 32.65
N VAL A 220 -9.10 35.98 33.48
CA VAL A 220 -8.67 34.59 33.32
C VAL A 220 -9.36 34.04 32.07
N CYS A 221 -8.60 33.78 31.02
CA CYS A 221 -9.11 33.21 29.78
C CYS A 221 -8.66 31.75 29.67
N PHE A 222 -9.63 30.87 29.43
CA PHE A 222 -9.34 29.50 29.01
C PHE A 222 -8.89 29.52 27.55
N ASP A 223 -7.85 28.74 27.26
CA ASP A 223 -7.32 28.53 25.91
C ASP A 223 -7.88 27.23 25.32
N LEU A 224 -7.95 26.20 26.14
CA LEU A 224 -8.52 24.91 25.80
C LEU A 224 -9.39 24.40 26.96
N VAL A 225 -10.63 24.07 26.66
CA VAL A 225 -11.43 23.14 27.47
C VAL A 225 -11.78 21.98 26.56
N SER A 226 -11.15 20.83 26.76
CA SER A 226 -11.44 19.62 26.01
C SER A 226 -12.16 18.63 26.92
N ALA A 227 -13.16 17.95 26.38
CA ALA A 227 -13.82 16.82 27.03
C ALA A 227 -13.81 15.67 26.03
N ILE A 228 -13.13 14.60 26.38
CA ILE A 228 -12.93 13.44 25.53
C ILE A 228 -13.57 12.24 26.22
N VAL A 229 -14.60 11.67 25.60
CA VAL A 229 -15.09 10.36 26.03
C VAL A 229 -14.14 9.31 25.48
N GLY A 230 -13.43 8.63 26.38
CA GLY A 230 -12.61 7.48 26.07
C GLY A 230 -13.32 6.17 26.44
N ILE A 231 -13.00 5.11 25.72
CA ILE A 231 -13.46 3.76 26.06
C ILE A 231 -12.25 3.01 26.63
N ASN A 232 -12.26 2.74 27.94
CA ASN A 232 -11.36 1.76 28.52
C ASN A 232 -11.97 0.36 28.36
N ALA A 233 -11.86 -0.15 27.14
CA ALA A 233 -12.46 -1.41 26.79
C ALA A 233 -11.88 -2.61 27.56
N THR A 234 -10.65 -2.50 28.09
CA THR A 234 -10.03 -3.56 28.93
C THR A 234 -10.79 -3.82 30.24
N ASN A 235 -11.64 -2.89 30.68
CA ASN A 235 -12.46 -3.06 31.88
C ASN A 235 -13.82 -3.69 31.59
N THR A 236 -14.24 -3.75 30.32
CA THR A 236 -15.53 -4.38 29.96
C THR A 236 -15.41 -5.89 29.91
N PRO A 237 -16.44 -6.67 30.31
CA PRO A 237 -16.44 -8.12 30.16
C PRO A 237 -16.20 -8.55 28.72
N TYR A 238 -16.74 -7.80 27.76
CA TYR A 238 -16.56 -8.04 26.33
C TYR A 238 -15.10 -7.83 25.89
N GLY A 239 -14.50 -6.70 26.26
CA GLY A 239 -13.10 -6.41 25.94
C GLY A 239 -12.12 -7.36 26.62
N GLN A 240 -12.37 -7.76 27.87
CA GLN A 240 -11.58 -8.80 28.54
C GLN A 240 -11.67 -10.14 27.82
N ASN A 241 -12.86 -10.53 27.35
CA ASN A 241 -13.02 -11.76 26.57
C ASN A 241 -12.28 -11.69 25.24
N ILE A 242 -12.32 -10.56 24.52
CA ILE A 242 -11.55 -10.37 23.29
C ILE A 242 -10.04 -10.43 23.56
N GLU A 243 -9.55 -9.75 24.60
CA GLU A 243 -8.13 -9.78 24.98
C GLU A 243 -7.70 -11.20 25.37
N ASN A 244 -8.50 -11.91 26.16
CA ASN A 244 -8.23 -13.30 26.51
C ASN A 244 -8.18 -14.20 25.27
N VAL A 245 -9.14 -14.08 24.35
CA VAL A 245 -9.15 -14.84 23.09
C VAL A 245 -7.95 -14.47 22.23
N TYR A 246 -7.60 -13.19 22.15
CA TYR A 246 -6.43 -12.69 21.43
C TYR A 246 -5.14 -13.33 21.97
N HIS A 247 -4.91 -13.28 23.29
CA HIS A 247 -3.75 -13.88 23.94
C HIS A 247 -3.69 -15.40 23.77
N ILE A 248 -4.83 -16.07 23.89
CA ILE A 248 -4.93 -17.52 23.68
C ILE A 248 -4.58 -17.90 22.24
N LEU A 249 -5.17 -17.24 21.24
CA LEU A 249 -4.89 -17.48 19.83
C LEU A 249 -3.45 -17.13 19.44
N PHE A 250 -2.90 -16.09 20.06
CA PHE A 250 -1.51 -15.72 19.92
C PHE A 250 -0.59 -16.85 20.41
N ILE A 251 -0.78 -17.37 21.63
CA ILE A 251 0.00 -18.50 22.15
C ILE A 251 -0.17 -19.72 21.25
N TYR A 252 -1.40 -20.02 20.81
CA TYR A 252 -1.65 -21.14 19.90
C TYR A 252 -0.92 -20.98 18.57
N THR A 253 -0.78 -19.76 18.04
CA THR A 253 -0.05 -19.50 16.79
C THR A 253 1.42 -19.94 16.92
N TRP A 254 2.08 -19.62 18.04
CA TRP A 254 3.46 -20.03 18.30
C TRP A 254 3.60 -21.51 18.60
N VAL A 255 2.66 -22.09 19.34
CA VAL A 255 2.63 -23.53 19.63
C VAL A 255 2.33 -24.35 18.36
N ASN A 256 1.62 -23.77 17.39
CA ASN A 256 1.28 -24.41 16.12
C ASN A 256 2.54 -24.87 15.36
N VAL A 257 3.58 -24.04 15.32
CA VAL A 257 4.81 -24.34 14.58
C VAL A 257 5.49 -25.63 15.04
N PRO A 258 5.92 -25.79 16.31
CA PRO A 258 6.53 -27.03 16.79
C PRO A 258 5.55 -28.20 16.76
N VAL A 259 4.26 -28.00 17.08
CA VAL A 259 3.27 -29.08 17.10
C VAL A 259 3.07 -29.66 15.70
N VAL A 260 2.85 -28.84 14.68
CA VAL A 260 2.68 -29.32 13.30
C VAL A 260 3.98 -29.93 12.79
N PHE A 261 5.15 -29.36 13.11
CA PHE A 261 6.43 -29.90 12.67
C PHE A 261 6.68 -31.30 13.26
N VAL A 262 6.46 -31.48 14.56
CA VAL A 262 6.57 -32.79 15.23
C VAL A 262 5.54 -33.77 14.69
N ALA A 263 4.30 -33.34 14.48
CA ALA A 263 3.25 -34.18 13.89
C ALA A 263 3.60 -34.63 12.47
N LEU A 264 4.18 -33.74 11.65
CA LEU A 264 4.67 -34.08 10.30
C LEU A 264 5.86 -35.03 10.36
N LEU A 265 6.81 -34.85 11.28
CA LEU A 265 7.93 -35.78 11.46
C LEU A 265 7.46 -37.18 11.86
N ILE A 266 6.51 -37.26 12.81
CA ILE A 266 5.89 -38.53 13.22
C ILE A 266 5.15 -39.15 12.03
N LEU A 267 4.37 -38.37 11.29
CA LEU A 267 3.66 -38.82 10.10
C LEU A 267 4.63 -39.41 9.08
N CYS A 268 5.69 -38.68 8.71
CA CYS A 268 6.71 -39.15 7.77
C CYS A 268 7.39 -40.44 8.25
N ARG A 269 7.67 -40.56 9.55
CA ARG A 269 8.27 -41.76 10.14
C ARG A 269 7.34 -42.97 10.09
N ILE A 270 6.05 -42.78 10.35
CA ILE A 270 5.05 -43.86 10.34
C ILE A 270 4.75 -44.32 8.91
N THR A 271 4.62 -43.39 7.96
CA THR A 271 4.27 -43.71 6.58
C THR A 271 5.48 -44.07 5.71
N GLY A 272 6.70 -43.92 6.21
CA GLY A 272 7.94 -44.10 5.44
C GLY A 272 8.17 -43.02 4.38
N MET A 273 7.44 -41.91 4.44
CA MET A 273 7.61 -40.77 3.52
C MET A 273 8.88 -39.99 3.87
N GLN A 274 9.61 -39.53 2.85
CA GLN A 274 10.72 -38.60 3.07
C GLN A 274 10.17 -37.25 3.52
N PHE A 275 10.83 -36.62 4.50
CA PHE A 275 10.44 -35.29 4.95
C PHE A 275 10.53 -34.32 3.77
N PRO A 276 9.43 -33.63 3.41
CA PRO A 276 9.38 -32.84 2.19
C PRO A 276 10.33 -31.65 2.29
N ALA A 277 11.04 -31.39 1.18
CA ALA A 277 11.69 -30.10 1.02
C ALA A 277 10.60 -29.00 0.94
N PRO A 278 10.89 -27.77 1.40
CA PRO A 278 9.97 -26.67 1.23
C PRO A 278 9.68 -26.40 -0.24
N VAL A 279 8.59 -25.68 -0.49
CA VAL A 279 8.13 -25.28 -1.82
C VAL A 279 9.31 -24.80 -2.66
N ARG A 280 9.56 -25.53 -3.74
CA ARG A 280 10.68 -25.23 -4.65
C ARG A 280 10.29 -24.04 -5.53
N MET A 281 10.57 -22.82 -5.05
CA MET A 281 10.21 -21.55 -5.69
C MET A 281 10.71 -21.41 -7.14
N LEU A 282 11.84 -22.05 -7.44
CA LEU A 282 12.49 -22.11 -8.76
C LEU A 282 12.09 -23.33 -9.58
N GLN A 283 11.14 -24.18 -9.17
CA GLN A 283 10.73 -25.34 -9.96
C GLN A 283 9.30 -25.22 -10.45
N ARG A 284 8.91 -26.14 -11.35
CA ARG A 284 7.53 -26.25 -11.78
C ARG A 284 6.68 -26.61 -10.57
N GLN A 285 5.77 -25.72 -10.19
CA GLN A 285 4.83 -25.98 -9.10
C GLN A 285 3.47 -26.32 -9.69
N PRO A 286 2.85 -27.42 -9.25
CA PRO A 286 1.46 -27.68 -9.55
C PRO A 286 0.53 -26.76 -8.77
N ASN A 287 -0.65 -26.53 -9.33
CA ASN A 287 -1.73 -25.71 -8.73
C ASN A 287 -1.24 -24.37 -8.13
N ARG A 288 -0.64 -23.54 -8.99
CA ARG A 288 0.00 -22.26 -8.62
C ARG A 288 -0.91 -21.32 -7.84
N THR A 289 -2.21 -21.34 -8.08
CA THR A 289 -3.17 -20.42 -7.46
C THR A 289 -3.23 -20.57 -5.93
N VAL A 290 -3.25 -21.80 -5.42
CA VAL A 290 -3.30 -22.06 -3.97
C VAL A 290 -2.03 -21.59 -3.30
N LEU A 291 -0.89 -21.87 -3.92
CA LEU A 291 0.41 -21.50 -3.38
C LEU A 291 0.62 -19.97 -3.38
N VAL A 292 0.16 -19.28 -4.42
CA VAL A 292 0.11 -17.81 -4.44
C VAL A 292 -0.81 -17.31 -3.32
N ALA A 293 -1.97 -17.93 -3.10
CA ALA A 293 -2.87 -17.54 -2.02
C ALA A 293 -2.24 -17.70 -0.63
N ILE A 294 -1.55 -18.81 -0.35
CA ILE A 294 -0.82 -19.00 0.91
C ILE A 294 0.28 -17.94 1.08
N LEU A 295 1.03 -17.63 0.01
CA LEU A 295 2.09 -16.62 0.07
C LEU A 295 1.54 -15.18 0.21
N VAL A 296 0.39 -14.88 -0.41
CA VAL A 296 -0.29 -13.59 -0.26
C VAL A 296 -0.82 -13.46 1.16
N LEU A 297 -1.41 -14.51 1.74
CA LEU A 297 -1.84 -14.52 3.13
C LEU A 297 -0.67 -14.29 4.09
N ALA A 298 0.45 -14.99 3.89
CA ALA A 298 1.65 -14.78 4.67
C ALA A 298 2.18 -13.34 4.52
N GLY A 299 2.26 -12.84 3.28
CA GLY A 299 2.70 -11.48 3.00
C GLY A 299 1.79 -10.40 3.59
N ALA A 300 0.48 -10.66 3.69
CA ALA A 300 -0.48 -9.74 4.28
C ALA A 300 -0.25 -9.60 5.79
N LEU A 301 -0.18 -10.71 6.53
CA LEU A 301 0.07 -10.66 7.98
C LEU A 301 1.44 -10.05 8.29
N LEU A 302 2.48 -10.46 7.56
CA LEU A 302 3.84 -9.90 7.69
C LEU A 302 3.86 -8.38 7.52
N PHE A 303 3.08 -7.87 6.57
CA PHE A 303 3.05 -6.44 6.27
C PHE A 303 2.30 -5.67 7.35
N GLU A 304 1.20 -6.23 7.87
CA GLU A 304 0.43 -5.63 8.94
C GLU A 304 1.20 -5.55 10.24
N ASP A 305 1.86 -6.64 10.65
CA ASP A 305 2.73 -6.63 11.83
C ASP A 305 3.87 -5.61 11.70
N ALA A 306 4.47 -5.54 10.51
CA ALA A 306 5.50 -4.55 10.21
C ALA A 306 4.95 -3.11 10.24
N TRP A 307 3.76 -2.90 9.68
CA TRP A 307 3.10 -1.59 9.65
C TRP A 307 2.71 -1.13 11.04
N ASN A 308 2.11 -2.01 11.83
CA ASN A 308 1.75 -1.75 13.22
C ASN A 308 2.99 -1.43 14.04
N LEU A 309 4.09 -2.14 13.86
CA LEU A 309 5.36 -1.82 14.52
C LEU A 309 5.90 -0.44 14.12
N VAL A 310 5.86 -0.09 12.83
CA VAL A 310 6.33 1.23 12.35
C VAL A 310 5.45 2.37 12.87
N VAL A 311 4.13 2.21 12.81
CA VAL A 311 3.16 3.28 13.11
C VAL A 311 2.86 3.41 14.60
N SER A 312 2.56 2.30 15.27
CA SER A 312 2.14 2.31 16.68
C SER A 312 3.31 2.24 17.66
N LYS A 313 4.53 1.92 17.17
CA LYS A 313 5.71 1.58 18.00
C LYS A 313 5.48 0.44 19.00
N ARG A 314 4.36 -0.27 18.88
CA ARG A 314 4.02 -1.48 19.60
C ARG A 314 4.33 -2.65 18.68
N SER A 315 5.09 -3.61 19.20
CA SER A 315 4.96 -4.97 18.69
C SER A 315 4.81 -5.89 19.87
N TRP A 316 4.09 -6.98 19.65
CA TRP A 316 3.91 -8.01 20.65
C TRP A 316 5.26 -8.52 21.20
N LEU A 317 6.29 -8.61 20.35
CA LEU A 317 7.63 -9.03 20.77
C LEU A 317 8.30 -7.97 21.65
N LEU A 318 8.04 -6.70 21.36
CA LEU A 318 8.66 -5.56 22.04
C LEU A 318 8.03 -5.21 23.37
N ASP A 319 6.74 -5.44 23.52
CA ASP A 319 6.07 -5.21 24.80
C ASP A 319 6.51 -6.25 25.85
N VAL A 320 6.98 -7.43 25.40
CA VAL A 320 7.42 -8.53 26.27
C VAL A 320 8.92 -8.55 26.52
N ILE A 321 9.76 -8.25 25.52
CA ILE A 321 11.19 -8.66 25.56
C ILE A 321 12.16 -7.50 25.82
N ALA A 322 11.89 -6.23 25.45
CA ALA A 322 12.99 -5.28 25.47
C ALA A 322 12.70 -3.76 25.50
N ASP A 323 13.67 -3.05 26.09
CA ASP A 323 13.83 -1.61 26.13
C ASP A 323 13.92 -0.96 24.73
N LYS A 324 13.68 0.36 24.63
CA LYS A 324 13.49 1.11 23.36
C LYS A 324 14.59 0.90 22.30
N ASN A 325 15.82 0.58 22.70
CA ASN A 325 16.96 0.40 21.80
C ASN A 325 16.97 -0.96 21.06
N VAL A 326 16.26 -1.97 21.56
CA VAL A 326 16.18 -3.31 20.91
C VAL A 326 15.06 -3.36 19.86
N LYS A 327 14.25 -2.30 19.76
CA LYS A 327 13.12 -2.15 18.82
C LYS A 327 13.45 -2.46 17.37
N VAL A 328 14.65 -2.09 16.92
CA VAL A 328 15.09 -2.34 15.54
C VAL A 328 15.43 -3.82 15.31
N ILE A 329 16.08 -4.49 16.26
CA ILE A 329 16.43 -5.91 16.15
C ILE A 329 15.14 -6.75 16.18
N ALA A 330 14.20 -6.38 17.05
CA ALA A 330 12.89 -7.00 17.12
C ALA A 330 12.13 -6.92 15.79
N PHE A 331 12.16 -5.78 15.08
CA PHE A 331 11.53 -5.64 13.77
C PHE A 331 12.04 -6.68 12.75
N PHE A 332 13.36 -6.88 12.67
CA PHE A 332 13.93 -7.91 11.79
C PHE A 332 13.58 -9.33 12.25
N LEU A 333 13.54 -9.56 13.57
CA LEU A 333 13.20 -10.86 14.14
C LEU A 333 11.73 -11.20 13.89
N THR A 334 10.82 -10.22 13.94
CA THR A 334 9.39 -10.41 13.64
C THR A 334 9.19 -10.98 12.24
N PHE A 335 9.77 -10.38 11.19
CA PHE A 335 9.68 -10.93 9.83
C PHE A 335 10.17 -12.37 9.72
N LEU A 336 11.24 -12.70 10.45
CA LEU A 336 11.80 -14.05 10.44
C LEU A 336 10.86 -15.04 11.15
N LEU A 337 10.36 -14.66 12.33
CA LEU A 337 9.48 -15.48 13.15
C LEU A 337 8.11 -15.72 12.47
N ASP A 338 7.57 -14.71 11.80
CA ASP A 338 6.34 -14.84 11.03
C ASP A 338 6.53 -15.72 9.79
N ALA A 339 7.71 -15.65 9.14
CA ALA A 339 8.04 -16.61 8.09
C ALA A 339 8.08 -18.06 8.63
N PHE A 340 8.51 -18.27 9.88
CA PHE A 340 8.43 -19.57 10.54
C PHE A 340 6.98 -19.99 10.83
N ASN A 341 6.08 -19.07 11.18
CA ASN A 341 4.66 -19.37 11.41
C ASN A 341 3.95 -19.94 10.17
N PHE A 342 4.31 -19.47 8.98
CA PHE A 342 3.72 -19.96 7.72
C PHE A 342 4.45 -21.16 7.10
N TYR A 343 5.64 -21.49 7.59
CA TYR A 343 6.43 -22.61 7.07
C TYR A 343 5.70 -23.96 7.14
N PRO A 344 5.02 -24.34 8.25
CA PRO A 344 4.25 -25.58 8.33
C PRO A 344 3.15 -25.69 7.27
N ALA A 345 2.47 -24.58 6.94
CA ALA A 345 1.43 -24.58 5.91
C ALA A 345 1.99 -24.92 4.52
N LEU A 346 3.19 -24.43 4.20
CA LEU A 346 3.88 -24.74 2.94
C LEU A 346 4.34 -26.21 2.87
N LEU A 347 4.78 -26.79 3.99
CA LEU A 347 5.11 -28.22 4.09
C LEU A 347 3.86 -29.09 3.93
N CYS A 348 2.77 -28.72 4.63
CA CYS A 348 1.49 -29.40 4.52
C CYS A 348 0.92 -29.34 3.11
N TYR A 349 1.10 -28.22 2.39
CA TYR A 349 0.71 -28.12 0.98
C TYR A 349 1.42 -29.18 0.12
N GLN A 350 2.73 -29.37 0.30
CA GLN A 350 3.49 -30.38 -0.45
C GLN A 350 3.01 -31.81 -0.12
N LEU A 351 2.67 -32.10 1.14
CA LEU A 351 2.20 -33.43 1.56
C LEU A 351 0.70 -33.67 1.39
N SER A 352 -0.08 -32.63 1.09
CA SER A 352 -1.55 -32.69 1.02
C SER A 352 -2.08 -33.70 -0.02
N HIS A 353 -1.29 -34.00 -1.05
CA HIS A 353 -1.66 -34.97 -2.07
C HIS A 353 -1.43 -36.43 -1.66
N GLU A 354 -0.55 -36.67 -0.69
CA GLU A 354 -0.17 -38.01 -0.21
C GLU A 354 -0.90 -38.37 1.08
N SER A 355 -1.27 -37.39 1.91
CA SER A 355 -1.88 -37.63 3.23
C SER A 355 -3.05 -36.70 3.57
N ARG A 356 -4.14 -37.29 4.08
CA ARG A 356 -5.26 -36.57 4.70
C ARG A 356 -4.85 -35.86 5.97
N ILE A 357 -4.01 -36.49 6.79
CA ILE A 357 -3.52 -35.92 8.06
C ILE A 357 -2.74 -34.64 7.75
N ALA A 358 -1.88 -34.64 6.73
CA ALA A 358 -1.18 -33.44 6.28
C ALA A 358 -2.15 -32.33 5.84
N SER A 359 -3.29 -32.67 5.25
CA SER A 359 -4.32 -31.70 4.87
C SER A 359 -5.06 -31.11 6.08
N VAL A 360 -5.33 -31.92 7.11
CA VAL A 360 -5.91 -31.45 8.39
C VAL A 360 -4.92 -30.54 9.11
N LEU A 361 -3.65 -30.94 9.20
CA LEU A 361 -2.59 -30.13 9.78
C LEU A 361 -2.39 -28.83 8.99
N GLY A 362 -2.49 -28.85 7.66
CA GLY A 362 -2.45 -27.65 6.83
C GLY A 362 -3.61 -26.70 7.08
N LEU A 363 -4.83 -27.24 7.28
CA LEU A 363 -6.00 -26.46 7.67
C LEU A 363 -5.80 -25.79 9.04
N TYR A 364 -5.31 -26.54 10.02
CA TYR A 364 -4.99 -26.05 11.36
C TYR A 364 -3.87 -24.99 11.34
N ALA A 365 -2.81 -25.22 10.57
CA ALA A 365 -1.70 -24.30 10.37
C ALA A 365 -2.14 -22.94 9.80
N LEU A 366 -3.22 -22.90 9.01
CA LEU A 366 -3.80 -21.66 8.49
C LEU A 366 -4.90 -21.08 9.38
N ALA A 367 -5.69 -21.92 10.06
CA ALA A 367 -6.82 -21.50 10.89
C ALA A 367 -6.38 -20.65 12.07
N VAL A 368 -5.33 -21.07 12.77
CA VAL A 368 -4.90 -20.41 14.01
C VAL A 368 -4.35 -19.00 13.74
N PRO A 369 -3.38 -18.77 12.83
CA PRO A 369 -2.88 -17.43 12.54
C PRO A 369 -3.96 -16.51 11.95
N LEU A 370 -4.87 -17.06 11.14
CA LEU A 370 -5.96 -16.27 10.56
C LEU A 370 -7.01 -15.90 11.62
N ALA A 371 -7.34 -16.80 12.54
CA ALA A 371 -8.23 -16.49 13.65
C ALA A 371 -7.61 -15.41 14.55
N TRP A 372 -6.32 -15.53 14.85
CA TRP A 372 -5.58 -14.49 15.58
C TRP A 372 -5.63 -13.15 14.85
N HIS A 373 -5.37 -13.14 13.53
CA HIS A 373 -5.49 -11.95 12.68
C HIS A 373 -6.88 -11.30 12.76
N PHE A 374 -7.96 -12.06 12.52
CA PHE A 374 -9.31 -11.53 12.61
C PHE A 374 -9.65 -11.00 14.01
N VAL A 375 -9.20 -11.68 15.07
CA VAL A 375 -9.41 -11.19 16.43
C VAL A 375 -8.60 -9.91 16.69
N SER A 376 -7.39 -9.79 16.11
CA SER A 376 -6.60 -8.55 16.16
C SER A 376 -7.31 -7.39 15.47
N VAL A 377 -7.81 -7.60 14.25
CA VAL A 377 -8.58 -6.59 13.51
C VAL A 377 -9.88 -6.24 14.25
N MET A 378 -10.58 -7.22 14.81
CA MET A 378 -11.79 -6.99 15.61
C MET A 378 -11.48 -6.25 16.91
N ARG A 379 -10.32 -6.50 17.53
CA ARG A 379 -9.84 -5.79 18.71
C ARG A 379 -9.53 -4.34 18.39
N GLU A 380 -8.75 -4.08 17.34
CA GLU A 380 -8.49 -2.73 16.84
C GLU A 380 -9.80 -2.02 16.47
N TYR A 381 -10.75 -2.73 15.85
CA TYR A 381 -12.06 -2.17 15.52
C TYR A 381 -12.87 -1.80 16.78
N ALA A 382 -12.98 -2.72 17.73
CA ALA A 382 -13.74 -2.52 18.95
C ALA A 382 -13.20 -1.34 19.78
N PHE A 383 -11.89 -1.08 19.69
CA PHE A 383 -11.21 -0.08 20.51
C PHE A 383 -10.97 1.25 19.78
N ASP A 384 -10.65 1.25 18.48
CA ASP A 384 -10.23 2.45 17.75
C ASP A 384 -11.30 3.04 16.81
N PHE A 385 -12.23 2.24 16.26
CA PHE A 385 -13.05 2.63 15.10
C PHE A 385 -14.56 2.47 15.28
N SER A 386 -15.03 2.33 16.52
CA SER A 386 -16.44 2.05 16.85
C SER A 386 -17.45 3.11 16.33
N GLN A 387 -16.99 4.25 15.79
CA GLN A 387 -17.84 5.42 15.58
C GLN A 387 -18.15 5.79 14.12
N GLU A 388 -17.36 5.34 13.16
CA GLU A 388 -17.60 5.62 11.74
C GLU A 388 -17.92 4.33 10.98
N THR A 389 -19.22 4.09 10.72
CA THR A 389 -19.70 2.97 9.90
C THR A 389 -19.03 2.93 8.53
N PHE A 390 -18.63 4.09 7.99
CA PHE A 390 -17.90 4.18 6.73
C PHE A 390 -16.46 3.68 6.83
N ALA A 391 -15.71 4.08 7.88
CA ALA A 391 -14.36 3.58 8.12
C ALA A 391 -14.36 2.05 8.32
N LEU A 392 -15.38 1.52 9.02
CA LEU A 392 -15.59 0.08 9.15
C LEU A 392 -15.75 -0.61 7.79
N ILE A 393 -16.61 -0.08 6.93
CA ILE A 393 -16.81 -0.63 5.57
C ILE A 393 -15.47 -0.65 4.82
N ILE A 394 -14.69 0.42 4.90
CA ILE A 394 -13.38 0.53 4.22
C ILE A 394 -12.38 -0.50 4.78
N ILE A 395 -12.32 -0.68 6.10
CA ILE A 395 -11.43 -1.67 6.74
C ILE A 395 -11.84 -3.10 6.33
N ILE A 396 -13.13 -3.42 6.34
CA ILE A 396 -13.65 -4.71 5.86
C ILE A 396 -13.28 -4.93 4.38
N PHE A 397 -13.37 -3.89 3.55
CA PHE A 397 -12.90 -3.96 2.16
C PHE A 397 -11.38 -4.19 2.09
N GLY A 398 -10.60 -3.58 2.99
CA GLY A 398 -9.17 -3.81 3.16
C GLY A 398 -8.82 -5.27 3.39
N GLU A 399 -9.60 -5.97 4.20
CA GLU A 399 -9.40 -7.39 4.51
C GLU A 399 -9.86 -8.34 3.41
N LEU A 400 -10.61 -7.86 2.42
CA LEU A 400 -11.18 -8.70 1.36
C LEU A 400 -10.14 -9.57 0.62
N PRO A 401 -8.95 -9.07 0.22
CA PRO A 401 -7.93 -9.90 -0.41
C PRO A 401 -7.42 -11.02 0.49
N VAL A 402 -7.30 -10.76 1.80
CA VAL A 402 -6.87 -11.74 2.81
C VAL A 402 -7.92 -12.83 2.96
N VAL A 403 -9.19 -12.44 3.09
CA VAL A 403 -10.35 -13.35 3.16
C VAL A 403 -10.44 -14.22 1.90
N VAL A 404 -10.24 -13.65 0.70
CA VAL A 404 -10.26 -14.40 -0.56
C VAL A 404 -9.09 -15.37 -0.65
N ALA A 405 -7.89 -14.94 -0.28
CA ALA A 405 -6.70 -15.80 -0.26
C ALA A 405 -6.87 -16.96 0.73
N ALA A 406 -7.38 -16.66 1.94
CA ALA A 406 -7.76 -17.65 2.92
C ALA A 406 -8.79 -18.62 2.34
N ALA A 407 -9.92 -18.15 1.82
CA ALA A 407 -10.97 -19.01 1.27
C ALA A 407 -10.46 -19.98 0.19
N ILE A 408 -9.53 -19.54 -0.67
CA ILE A 408 -8.87 -20.40 -1.67
C ILE A 408 -8.02 -21.48 -0.99
N ALA A 409 -7.21 -21.11 0.02
CA ALA A 409 -6.36 -22.04 0.75
C ALA A 409 -7.18 -23.03 1.61
N PHE A 410 -8.16 -22.55 2.38
CA PHE A 410 -9.10 -23.37 3.15
C PHE A 410 -9.91 -24.29 2.25
N GLY A 411 -10.41 -23.78 1.12
CA GLY A 411 -11.14 -24.59 0.15
C GLY A 411 -10.27 -25.70 -0.45
N HIS A 412 -8.97 -25.46 -0.65
CA HIS A 412 -8.05 -26.49 -1.10
C HIS A 412 -7.82 -27.58 -0.05
N PHE A 413 -7.43 -27.20 1.17
CA PHE A 413 -7.18 -28.16 2.25
C PHE A 413 -8.47 -28.89 2.66
N GLY A 414 -9.58 -28.19 2.82
CA GLY A 414 -10.88 -28.79 3.17
C GLY A 414 -11.36 -29.82 2.15
N ARG A 415 -11.25 -29.54 0.84
CA ARG A 415 -11.55 -30.53 -0.20
C ARG A 415 -10.65 -31.76 -0.11
N ARG A 416 -9.38 -31.59 0.25
CA ARG A 416 -8.41 -32.68 0.40
C ARG A 416 -8.58 -33.49 1.68
N VAL A 417 -9.11 -32.90 2.74
CA VAL A 417 -9.51 -33.62 3.96
C VAL A 417 -10.65 -34.59 3.65
N VAL A 418 -11.65 -34.13 2.88
CA VAL A 418 -12.81 -34.97 2.51
C VAL A 418 -12.44 -36.01 1.46
N ALA A 419 -11.70 -35.62 0.41
CA ALA A 419 -11.32 -36.53 -0.66
C ALA A 419 -10.35 -37.62 -0.18
N THR A 420 -10.55 -38.87 -0.62
CA THR A 420 -9.53 -39.92 -0.46
C THR A 420 -8.35 -39.62 -1.40
N PRO A 421 -7.09 -39.61 -0.92
CA PRO A 421 -5.94 -39.55 -1.81
C PRO A 421 -5.96 -40.78 -2.72
N THR A 422 -6.16 -40.55 -4.01
CA THR A 422 -6.12 -41.59 -5.06
C THR A 422 -4.91 -41.36 -5.95
N ALA A 423 -4.42 -42.42 -6.61
CA ALA A 423 -3.36 -42.32 -7.62
C ALA A 423 -3.71 -41.32 -8.74
N ALA A 424 -4.99 -41.21 -9.10
CA ALA A 424 -5.49 -40.19 -10.03
C ALA A 424 -5.33 -38.76 -9.47
N SER A 425 -5.58 -38.56 -8.17
CA SER A 425 -5.41 -37.25 -7.51
C SER A 425 -3.94 -36.83 -7.38
N GLU A 426 -3.03 -37.79 -7.22
CA GLU A 426 -1.58 -37.59 -7.25
C GLU A 426 -1.11 -37.29 -8.68
N ALA A 427 -1.59 -38.03 -9.68
CA ALA A 427 -1.29 -37.78 -11.08
C ALA A 427 -1.77 -36.39 -11.53
N ASN A 428 -2.99 -35.99 -11.13
CA ASN A 428 -3.53 -34.65 -11.39
C ASN A 428 -2.76 -33.56 -10.65
N PHE A 429 -2.33 -33.82 -9.40
CA PHE A 429 -1.47 -32.88 -8.68
C PHE A 429 -0.10 -32.78 -9.34
N ARG A 430 0.46 -33.85 -9.90
CA ARG A 430 1.76 -33.79 -10.59
C ARG A 430 1.65 -33.34 -12.05
N GLN A 431 0.43 -33.19 -12.58
CA GLN A 431 0.21 -32.75 -13.95
C GLN A 431 0.66 -31.30 -14.11
N LEU A 432 1.64 -31.10 -14.98
CA LEU A 432 2.20 -29.80 -15.29
C LEU A 432 1.53 -29.24 -16.55
N GLU A 433 1.26 -27.95 -16.54
CA GLU A 433 0.78 -27.26 -17.74
C GLU A 433 1.83 -27.36 -18.86
N PRO A 434 1.44 -27.64 -20.12
CA PRO A 434 2.35 -27.92 -21.23
C PRO A 434 2.99 -26.63 -21.81
N PHE A 435 3.26 -25.62 -20.99
CA PHE A 435 3.79 -24.33 -21.45
C PHE A 435 5.12 -24.49 -22.20
N GLU A 436 6.03 -25.31 -21.69
CA GLU A 436 7.35 -25.48 -22.26
C GLU A 436 7.32 -26.25 -23.58
N GLU A 437 6.42 -27.23 -23.71
CA GLU A 437 6.21 -27.96 -24.97
C GLU A 437 5.61 -27.04 -26.03
N GLN A 438 4.60 -26.25 -25.66
CA GLN A 438 4.04 -25.22 -26.53
C GLN A 438 5.09 -24.18 -26.93
N TYR A 439 5.99 -23.80 -26.01
CA TYR A 439 7.10 -22.89 -26.28
C TYR A 439 8.06 -23.44 -27.33
N VAL A 440 8.51 -24.68 -27.15
CA VAL A 440 9.42 -25.34 -28.09
C VAL A 440 8.73 -25.59 -29.44
N SER A 441 7.48 -26.06 -29.44
CA SER A 441 6.69 -26.24 -30.67
C SER A 441 6.56 -24.92 -31.45
N GLN A 442 6.35 -23.80 -30.76
CA GLN A 442 6.30 -22.49 -31.41
C GLN A 442 7.65 -22.01 -31.95
N LEU A 443 8.77 -22.39 -31.34
CA LEU A 443 10.10 -22.11 -31.88
C LEU A 443 10.31 -22.77 -33.25
N PHE A 444 9.82 -24.01 -33.42
CA PHE A 444 9.89 -24.74 -34.69
C PHE A 444 8.86 -24.26 -35.72
N LYS A 445 7.70 -23.75 -35.29
CA LYS A 445 6.60 -23.33 -36.19
C LYS A 445 6.73 -21.91 -36.75
N LYS A 446 7.46 -21.00 -36.10
CA LYS A 446 7.49 -19.57 -36.49
C LYS A 446 8.83 -19.14 -37.11
N LYS A 447 8.77 -18.55 -38.31
CA LYS A 447 9.74 -17.53 -38.73
C LYS A 447 9.50 -16.29 -37.84
N PHE A 448 10.44 -15.99 -36.93
CA PHE A 448 10.31 -14.87 -35.99
C PHE A 448 10.48 -13.51 -36.68
N GLU A 449 9.50 -13.08 -37.46
CA GLU A 449 9.44 -11.69 -37.92
C GLU A 449 8.48 -10.90 -37.03
N VAL A 450 9.03 -10.01 -36.20
CA VAL A 450 8.24 -9.03 -35.45
C VAL A 450 8.49 -7.66 -36.07
N LYS A 451 7.60 -7.23 -36.97
CA LYS A 451 7.64 -5.86 -37.50
C LYS A 451 7.23 -4.87 -36.39
N ARG A 452 8.08 -3.87 -36.13
CA ARG A 452 7.75 -2.76 -35.21
C ARG A 452 6.92 -1.73 -35.94
N ILE A 453 5.80 -1.31 -35.36
CA ILE A 453 5.09 -0.10 -35.77
C ILE A 453 5.23 0.93 -34.64
N ILE A 454 5.66 2.13 -34.98
CA ILE A 454 5.81 3.25 -34.05
C ILE A 454 4.47 3.99 -33.98
N PRO A 455 3.84 4.16 -32.79
CA PRO A 455 2.59 4.88 -32.67
C PRO A 455 2.78 6.35 -33.07
N LYS A 456 1.93 6.84 -34.00
CA LYS A 456 2.06 8.19 -34.57
C LYS A 456 1.46 9.29 -33.68
N SER A 457 0.36 9.06 -32.97
CA SER A 457 -0.34 10.10 -32.19
C SER A 457 0.19 10.29 -30.77
N LEU A 458 0.11 11.53 -30.25
CA LEU A 458 0.56 11.91 -28.91
C LEU A 458 -0.28 11.25 -27.80
N VAL A 459 -1.61 11.16 -27.98
CA VAL A 459 -2.51 10.42 -27.08
C VAL A 459 -2.17 8.93 -27.07
N SER A 460 -1.89 8.32 -28.23
CA SER A 460 -1.43 6.93 -28.28
C SER A 460 -0.07 6.75 -27.61
N LYS A 461 0.82 7.75 -27.66
CA LYS A 461 2.10 7.72 -26.95
C LYS A 461 1.90 7.80 -25.44
N ILE A 462 1.05 8.68 -24.94
CA ILE A 462 0.71 8.80 -23.51
C ILE A 462 0.02 7.52 -23.01
N VAL A 463 -1.01 7.05 -23.70
CA VAL A 463 -1.69 5.78 -23.35
C VAL A 463 -0.72 4.60 -23.45
N SER A 464 0.19 4.60 -24.43
CA SER A 464 1.25 3.58 -24.50
C SER A 464 2.29 3.71 -23.40
N PHE A 465 2.53 4.91 -22.89
CA PHE A 465 3.46 5.14 -21.79
C PHE A 465 2.83 4.65 -20.48
N VAL A 466 1.59 5.07 -20.20
CA VAL A 466 0.81 4.69 -19.02
C VAL A 466 0.52 3.20 -18.99
N LEU A 467 0.03 2.61 -20.08
CA LEU A 467 -0.21 1.16 -20.18
C LEU A 467 1.08 0.35 -20.41
N CYS A 468 2.26 0.99 -20.38
CA CYS A 468 3.53 0.37 -20.77
C CYS A 468 3.50 -0.34 -22.14
N ARG A 469 2.62 0.09 -23.06
CA ARG A 469 2.30 -0.44 -24.39
C ARG A 469 3.38 -0.13 -25.44
N GLY A 470 4.62 -0.53 -25.18
CA GLY A 470 5.74 -0.18 -26.05
C GLY A 470 5.87 -0.89 -27.40
N TRP A 471 4.99 -1.83 -27.81
CA TRP A 471 5.15 -2.58 -29.07
C TRP A 471 3.78 -3.09 -29.58
N PRO A 472 3.49 -3.05 -30.90
CA PRO A 472 2.37 -3.77 -31.47
C PRO A 472 2.77 -5.21 -31.87
N LYS A 473 1.94 -6.19 -31.50
CA LYS A 473 1.68 -7.39 -32.31
C LYS A 473 0.61 -6.97 -33.34
N ASN A 474 0.76 -7.40 -34.59
CA ASN A 474 -0.05 -7.03 -35.78
C ASN A 474 -1.43 -6.40 -35.48
N PRO A 475 -1.67 -5.13 -35.85
CA PRO A 475 -2.98 -4.49 -35.73
C PRO A 475 -3.98 -4.93 -36.81
N GLU A 476 -3.55 -5.71 -37.80
CA GLU A 476 -4.35 -6.01 -39.01
C GLU A 476 -5.51 -7.00 -38.79
N ALA A 477 -5.65 -7.59 -37.60
CA ALA A 477 -6.85 -8.34 -37.24
C ALA A 477 -7.38 -7.87 -35.88
N PRO A 478 -8.64 -7.41 -35.77
CA PRO A 478 -9.30 -7.29 -34.48
C PRO A 478 -9.37 -8.71 -33.88
N LYS A 479 -8.45 -9.00 -32.96
CA LYS A 479 -8.49 -10.26 -32.23
C LYS A 479 -9.76 -10.26 -31.38
N LYS A 480 -10.69 -11.15 -31.72
CA LYS A 480 -11.69 -11.58 -30.75
C LYS A 480 -10.93 -12.27 -29.63
N PHE A 481 -11.18 -11.81 -28.40
CA PHE A 481 -10.64 -12.43 -27.20
C PHE A 481 -11.73 -13.35 -26.68
N ASP A 482 -11.48 -14.65 -26.70
CA ASP A 482 -12.45 -15.63 -26.21
C ASP A 482 -12.47 -15.66 -24.68
N THR A 483 -11.35 -15.28 -24.05
CA THR A 483 -11.24 -15.18 -22.59
C THR A 483 -10.66 -13.84 -22.11
N TRP A 484 -11.07 -13.42 -20.91
CA TRP A 484 -10.53 -12.21 -20.27
C TRP A 484 -9.01 -12.32 -20.00
N LYS A 485 -8.53 -13.54 -19.76
CA LYS A 485 -7.10 -13.84 -19.59
C LYS A 485 -6.28 -13.46 -20.83
N GLU A 486 -6.79 -13.78 -22.02
CA GLU A 486 -6.14 -13.40 -23.29
C GLU A 486 -6.15 -11.88 -23.51
N TYR A 487 -7.27 -11.22 -23.17
CA TYR A 487 -7.35 -9.76 -23.22
C TYR A 487 -6.30 -9.10 -22.32
N VAL A 488 -6.17 -9.57 -21.08
CA VAL A 488 -5.17 -9.07 -20.12
C VAL A 488 -3.75 -9.35 -20.64
N TYR A 489 -3.45 -10.56 -21.07
CA TYR A 489 -2.13 -10.88 -21.62
C TYR A 489 -1.77 -10.05 -22.84
N ASP A 490 -2.71 -9.80 -23.74
CA ASP A 490 -2.49 -8.94 -24.91
C ASP A 490 -2.28 -7.48 -24.50
N LYS A 491 -3.12 -6.94 -23.62
CA LYS A 491 -3.04 -5.54 -23.16
C LYS A 491 -1.75 -5.23 -22.43
N PHE A 492 -1.32 -6.11 -21.53
CA PHE A 492 -0.06 -5.98 -20.80
C PHE A 492 1.15 -6.46 -21.62
N GLY A 493 0.94 -7.01 -22.82
CA GLY A 493 2.02 -7.47 -23.70
C GLY A 493 2.79 -8.69 -23.15
N MET A 494 2.14 -9.50 -22.33
CA MET A 494 2.67 -10.77 -21.84
C MET A 494 2.61 -11.82 -22.95
N ASP A 495 3.64 -12.66 -23.04
CA ASP A 495 3.61 -13.78 -23.97
C ASP A 495 2.97 -15.00 -23.29
N PRO A 496 1.83 -15.52 -23.79
CA PRO A 496 1.08 -16.58 -23.11
C PRO A 496 1.85 -17.91 -23.02
N VAL A 497 2.91 -18.03 -23.81
CA VAL A 497 3.76 -19.23 -23.94
C VAL A 497 4.94 -19.20 -22.97
N ILE A 498 5.22 -18.04 -22.37
CA ILE A 498 6.28 -17.89 -21.39
C ILE A 498 5.68 -18.00 -20.00
N ARG A 499 6.02 -19.08 -19.31
CA ARG A 499 5.68 -19.27 -17.91
C ARG A 499 6.38 -18.21 -17.05
N ILE A 500 5.58 -17.51 -16.24
CA ILE A 500 6.08 -16.55 -15.25
C ILE A 500 6.45 -17.31 -13.97
N PRO A 501 7.60 -17.05 -13.32
CA PRO A 501 8.02 -17.76 -12.12
C PRO A 501 7.12 -17.41 -10.92
N LEU A 502 6.94 -18.37 -10.01
CA LEU A 502 6.05 -18.22 -8.85
C LEU A 502 6.46 -17.05 -7.96
N ILE A 503 7.77 -16.89 -7.72
CA ILE A 503 8.31 -15.83 -6.87
C ILE A 503 7.95 -14.42 -7.41
N LEU A 504 7.96 -14.24 -8.74
CA LEU A 504 7.59 -12.97 -9.37
C LEU A 504 6.08 -12.72 -9.27
N ILE A 505 5.24 -13.74 -9.49
CA ILE A 505 3.78 -13.59 -9.36
C ILE A 505 3.41 -13.28 -7.91
N SER A 506 3.97 -14.03 -6.96
CA SER A 506 3.62 -13.91 -5.54
C SER A 506 4.09 -12.56 -4.98
N SER A 507 5.33 -12.15 -5.27
CA SER A 507 5.83 -10.82 -4.87
C SER A 507 5.04 -9.67 -5.47
N LEU A 508 4.58 -9.78 -6.73
CA LEU A 508 3.72 -8.76 -7.33
C LEU A 508 2.35 -8.69 -6.68
N TRP A 509 1.73 -9.82 -6.34
CA TRP A 509 0.45 -9.80 -5.63
C TRP A 509 0.57 -9.23 -4.23
N ILE A 510 1.63 -9.57 -3.49
CA ILE A 510 1.93 -8.98 -2.19
C ILE A 510 2.16 -7.47 -2.35
N LEU A 511 2.95 -7.03 -3.33
CA LEU A 511 3.16 -5.61 -3.58
C LEU A 511 1.84 -4.88 -3.91
N ILE A 512 0.99 -5.46 -4.74
CA ILE A 512 -0.34 -4.89 -5.07
C ILE A 512 -1.19 -4.80 -3.81
N PHE A 513 -1.16 -5.82 -2.95
CA PHE A 513 -1.85 -5.80 -1.66
C PHE A 513 -1.30 -4.68 -0.75
N CYS A 514 0.02 -4.56 -0.59
CA CYS A 514 0.64 -3.48 0.19
C CYS A 514 0.27 -2.09 -0.36
N GLN A 515 0.26 -1.92 -1.68
CA GLN A 515 -0.15 -0.66 -2.32
C GLN A 515 -1.64 -0.38 -2.12
N TYR A 516 -2.47 -1.41 -2.19
CA TYR A 516 -3.90 -1.30 -1.90
C TYR A 516 -4.15 -0.87 -0.46
N GLN A 517 -3.49 -1.52 0.50
CA GLN A 517 -3.55 -1.16 1.92
C GLN A 517 -3.02 0.26 2.16
N LEU A 518 -1.96 0.67 1.47
CA LEU A 518 -1.46 2.05 1.55
C LEU A 518 -2.52 3.05 1.07
N ILE A 519 -3.20 2.78 -0.04
CA ILE A 519 -4.29 3.64 -0.54
C ILE A 519 -5.41 3.71 0.49
N LEU A 520 -5.86 2.58 1.03
CA LEU A 520 -6.91 2.55 2.05
C LEU A 520 -6.48 3.27 3.32
N ALA A 521 -5.26 3.06 3.80
CA ALA A 521 -4.73 3.76 4.96
C ALA A 521 -4.70 5.26 4.72
N PHE A 522 -4.34 5.72 3.51
CA PHE A 522 -4.44 7.13 3.13
C PHE A 522 -5.88 7.63 3.16
N ILE A 523 -6.83 6.86 2.61
CA ILE A 523 -8.26 7.22 2.59
C ILE A 523 -8.81 7.30 4.03
N VAL A 524 -8.62 6.26 4.83
CA VAL A 524 -9.09 6.20 6.23
C VAL A 524 -8.41 7.29 7.05
N ARG A 525 -7.09 7.45 6.95
CA ARG A 525 -6.39 8.50 7.71
C ARG A 525 -6.80 9.89 7.24
N PHE A 526 -7.12 10.10 5.97
CA PHE A 526 -7.60 11.39 5.50
C PHE A 526 -9.01 11.68 6.04
N LEU A 527 -9.96 10.77 5.81
CA LEU A 527 -11.35 10.91 6.29
C LEU A 527 -11.43 11.08 7.80
N VAL A 528 -10.64 10.28 8.54
CA VAL A 528 -10.65 10.27 10.01
C VAL A 528 -9.80 11.40 10.59
N ALA A 529 -8.72 11.84 9.93
CA ALA A 529 -7.82 12.87 10.44
C ALA A 529 -8.04 14.26 9.83
N ASP A 530 -9.24 14.55 9.31
CA ASP A 530 -9.68 15.88 8.86
C ASP A 530 -9.25 16.99 9.84
N GLY A 531 -9.08 16.69 11.13
CA GLY A 531 -8.50 17.58 12.14
C GLY A 531 -7.12 18.20 11.82
N PHE A 532 -6.14 17.46 11.29
CA PHE A 532 -4.79 18.02 11.07
C PHE A 532 -4.70 18.88 9.80
N GLY A 533 -5.36 18.45 8.73
CA GLY A 533 -5.46 19.23 7.50
C GLY A 533 -6.23 20.51 7.73
N THR A 534 -7.38 20.43 8.41
CA THR A 534 -8.15 21.61 8.81
C THR A 534 -7.36 22.53 9.72
N THR A 535 -6.77 22.04 10.81
CA THR A 535 -5.99 22.90 11.74
C THR A 535 -4.83 23.60 11.05
N PHE A 536 -4.10 22.89 10.18
CA PHE A 536 -3.01 23.49 9.41
C PHE A 536 -3.53 24.57 8.45
N ILE A 537 -4.57 24.29 7.67
CA ILE A 537 -5.12 25.24 6.69
C ILE A 537 -5.72 26.47 7.39
N CYS A 538 -6.45 26.26 8.48
CA CYS A 538 -7.09 27.33 9.23
C CYS A 538 -6.08 28.15 10.06
N GLY A 539 -4.97 27.56 10.49
CA GLY A 539 -3.85 28.31 11.07
C GLY A 539 -3.03 29.09 10.03
N LEU A 540 -2.95 28.58 8.81
CA LEU A 540 -2.22 29.22 7.70
C LEU A 540 -3.05 30.32 7.01
N ALA A 541 -4.38 30.17 6.99
CA ALA A 541 -5.30 31.07 6.30
C ALA A 541 -5.24 32.54 6.73
N PRO A 542 -5.07 32.94 8.02
CA PRO A 542 -4.90 34.34 8.41
C PRO A 542 -3.61 34.93 7.85
N VAL A 543 -2.50 34.18 7.93
CA VAL A 543 -1.18 34.60 7.42
C VAL A 543 -1.26 34.84 5.92
N ILE A 544 -1.94 33.95 5.19
CA ILE A 544 -2.06 34.05 3.74
C ILE A 544 -3.09 35.10 3.32
N ALA A 545 -4.21 35.25 4.04
CA ALA A 545 -5.19 36.28 3.75
C ALA A 545 -4.61 37.69 3.90
N VAL A 546 -3.78 37.90 4.94
CA VAL A 546 -2.99 39.12 5.12
C VAL A 546 -2.02 39.31 3.95
N ALA A 547 -1.33 38.25 3.50
CA ALA A 547 -0.45 38.30 2.33
C ALA A 547 -1.18 38.62 1.02
N ASN A 548 -2.50 38.38 0.95
CA ASN A 548 -3.37 38.67 -0.19
C ASN A 548 -4.09 40.02 -0.09
N ASN A 549 -3.73 40.89 0.87
CA ASN A 549 -4.39 42.18 1.15
C ASN A 549 -5.90 42.08 1.40
N GLN A 550 -6.41 40.92 1.80
CA GLN A 550 -7.81 40.75 2.22
C GLN A 550 -7.92 40.98 3.72
N THR A 551 -8.43 42.14 4.12
CA THR A 551 -8.54 42.57 5.53
C THR A 551 -9.90 42.29 6.18
N GLN A 552 -10.86 41.69 5.46
CA GLN A 552 -12.18 41.34 6.01
C GLN A 552 -12.27 39.87 6.45
N ASP A 553 -12.88 39.62 7.61
CA ASP A 553 -13.09 38.30 8.21
C ASP A 553 -13.82 37.31 7.27
N THR A 554 -14.70 37.81 6.41
CA THR A 554 -15.41 37.00 5.39
C THR A 554 -14.46 36.48 4.30
N GLY A 555 -13.45 37.26 3.91
CA GLY A 555 -12.45 36.84 2.91
C GLY A 555 -11.52 35.74 3.41
N MET A 556 -11.20 35.73 4.72
CA MET A 556 -10.34 34.70 5.32
C MET A 556 -10.99 33.31 5.29
N LEU A 557 -12.30 33.25 5.55
CA LEU A 557 -13.05 32.00 5.54
C LEU A 557 -13.24 31.45 4.13
N ASP A 558 -13.55 32.32 3.17
CA ASP A 558 -13.69 31.93 1.75
C ASP A 558 -12.36 31.43 1.19
N PHE A 559 -11.25 32.08 1.52
CA PHE A 559 -9.90 31.63 1.14
C PHE A 559 -9.54 30.28 1.77
N ALA A 560 -9.84 30.10 3.05
CA ALA A 560 -9.59 28.82 3.74
C ALA A 560 -10.41 27.68 3.14
N ASN A 561 -11.67 27.95 2.79
CA ASN A 561 -12.55 26.98 2.14
C ASN A 561 -12.04 26.59 0.74
N ALA A 562 -11.63 27.58 -0.07
CA ALA A 562 -11.01 27.31 -1.37
C ALA A 562 -9.69 26.53 -1.25
N SER A 563 -8.87 26.86 -0.25
CA SER A 563 -7.61 26.17 0.05
C SER A 563 -7.83 24.73 0.48
N TYR A 564 -8.83 24.49 1.31
CA TYR A 564 -9.20 23.15 1.74
C TYR A 564 -9.67 22.28 0.60
N ILE A 565 -10.61 22.76 -0.21
CA ILE A 565 -11.11 22.03 -1.38
C ILE A 565 -9.96 21.70 -2.34
N ALA A 566 -9.04 22.64 -2.57
CA ALA A 566 -7.89 22.41 -3.42
C ALA A 566 -6.93 21.36 -2.83
N MET A 567 -6.64 21.42 -1.52
CA MET A 567 -5.79 20.42 -0.86
C MET A 567 -6.45 19.05 -0.82
N GLU A 568 -7.75 18.98 -0.56
CA GLU A 568 -8.55 17.76 -0.63
C GLU A 568 -8.45 17.14 -2.03
N CYS A 569 -8.64 17.94 -3.09
CA CYS A 569 -8.48 17.46 -4.47
C CYS A 569 -7.06 16.92 -4.74
N VAL A 570 -6.03 17.61 -4.27
CA VAL A 570 -4.63 17.15 -4.38
C VAL A 570 -4.42 15.84 -3.62
N MET A 571 -5.01 15.70 -2.44
CA MET A 571 -4.93 14.48 -1.63
C MET A 571 -5.61 13.30 -2.32
N TRP A 572 -6.81 13.48 -2.89
CA TRP A 572 -7.48 12.44 -3.65
C TRP A 572 -6.71 12.05 -4.92
N ILE A 573 -6.21 13.03 -5.67
CA ILE A 573 -5.41 12.78 -6.88
C ILE A 573 -4.07 12.11 -6.54
N GLY A 574 -3.37 12.58 -5.51
CA GLY A 574 -2.07 12.06 -5.09
C GLY A 574 -2.19 10.68 -4.44
N GLY A 575 -3.14 10.50 -3.53
CA GLY A 575 -3.39 9.24 -2.82
C GLY A 575 -3.96 8.16 -3.73
N ILE A 576 -5.19 8.34 -4.23
CA ILE A 576 -5.85 7.35 -5.08
C ILE A 576 -5.22 7.32 -6.47
N GLY A 577 -5.09 8.48 -7.12
CA GLY A 577 -4.58 8.56 -8.49
C GLY A 577 -3.13 8.10 -8.56
N GLY A 578 -2.28 8.57 -7.64
CA GLY A 578 -0.90 8.10 -7.50
C GLY A 578 -0.82 6.62 -7.17
N GLY A 579 -1.58 6.14 -6.18
CA GLY A 579 -1.63 4.73 -5.80
C GLY A 579 -2.03 3.80 -6.96
N LEU A 580 -3.13 4.10 -7.65
CA LEU A 580 -3.57 3.31 -8.81
C LEU A 580 -2.55 3.33 -9.96
N LEU A 581 -1.91 4.48 -10.20
CA LEU A 581 -0.85 4.57 -11.21
C LEU A 581 0.35 3.69 -10.82
N THR A 582 0.71 3.62 -9.53
CA THR A 582 1.80 2.77 -9.06
C THR A 582 1.51 1.28 -9.20
N ILE A 583 0.26 0.84 -8.95
CA ILE A 583 -0.20 -0.54 -9.19
C ILE A 583 -0.06 -0.91 -10.68
N LEU A 584 -0.57 -0.05 -11.57
CA LEU A 584 -0.45 -0.25 -13.01
C LEU A 584 1.01 -0.30 -13.47
N PHE A 585 1.85 0.54 -12.87
CA PHE A 585 3.27 0.61 -13.20
C PHE A 585 4.03 -0.65 -12.73
N ALA A 586 3.73 -1.17 -11.54
CA ALA A 586 4.28 -2.41 -11.00
C ALA A 586 3.95 -3.62 -11.90
N LEU A 587 2.71 -3.73 -12.37
CA LEU A 587 2.29 -4.79 -13.32
C LEU A 587 3.13 -4.79 -14.60
N GLY A 588 3.70 -3.66 -14.98
CA GLY A 588 4.65 -3.55 -16.09
C GLY A 588 5.92 -4.39 -15.94
N MET A 589 6.24 -4.91 -14.76
CA MET A 589 7.33 -5.87 -14.53
C MET A 589 7.09 -7.20 -15.25
N LEU A 590 5.85 -7.70 -15.32
CA LEU A 590 5.50 -8.96 -15.99
C LEU A 590 5.86 -8.92 -17.49
N ARG A 591 5.55 -7.80 -18.12
CA ARG A 591 5.92 -7.54 -19.51
C ARG A 591 7.43 -7.56 -19.69
N ARG A 592 8.16 -6.87 -18.81
CA ARG A 592 9.63 -6.81 -18.90
C ARG A 592 10.24 -8.18 -18.72
N PHE A 593 9.77 -8.95 -17.75
CA PHE A 593 10.21 -10.32 -17.50
C PHE A 593 10.13 -11.17 -18.78
N THR A 594 8.97 -11.23 -19.43
CA THR A 594 8.77 -12.06 -20.64
C THR A 594 9.69 -11.63 -21.79
N LYS A 595 9.96 -10.34 -21.92
CA LYS A 595 10.89 -9.80 -22.92
C LYS A 595 12.34 -10.18 -22.60
N ASP A 596 12.77 -9.99 -21.37
CA ASP A 596 14.16 -10.16 -20.97
C ASP A 596 14.54 -11.65 -20.90
N ILE A 597 13.67 -12.51 -20.37
CA ILE A 597 13.92 -13.96 -20.37
C ILE A 597 14.00 -14.53 -21.78
N ARG A 598 13.22 -13.99 -22.73
CA ARG A 598 13.29 -14.39 -24.14
C ARG A 598 14.64 -14.01 -24.77
N ARG A 599 15.18 -12.83 -24.46
CA ARG A 599 16.51 -12.41 -24.94
C ARG A 599 17.61 -13.30 -24.40
N ILE A 600 17.56 -13.58 -23.10
CA ILE A 600 18.54 -14.44 -22.44
C ILE A 600 18.49 -15.86 -23.00
N ARG A 601 17.29 -16.42 -23.24
CA ARG A 601 17.13 -17.74 -23.88
C ARG A 601 17.63 -17.79 -25.31
N LYS A 602 17.63 -16.65 -26.04
CA LYS A 602 18.25 -16.52 -27.37
C LYS A 602 19.78 -16.37 -27.32
N GLY A 603 20.37 -16.22 -26.14
CA GLY A 603 21.80 -15.93 -25.97
C GLY A 603 22.15 -14.44 -26.06
N ASP A 604 21.16 -13.55 -26.12
CA ASP A 604 21.39 -12.10 -25.99
C ASP A 604 21.51 -11.73 -24.51
N TYR A 605 22.76 -11.66 -24.04
CA TYR A 605 23.12 -11.26 -22.68
C TYR A 605 23.38 -9.75 -22.57
N GLY A 606 22.86 -8.92 -23.48
CA GLY A 606 23.03 -7.47 -23.42
C GLY A 606 22.63 -6.85 -22.08
N ILE A 607 21.70 -7.46 -21.33
CA ILE A 607 21.33 -7.02 -19.98
C ILE A 607 22.50 -7.15 -18.97
N PHE A 608 23.36 -8.15 -19.14
CA PHE A 608 24.50 -8.46 -18.26
C PHE A 608 25.83 -7.88 -18.79
N LYS A 609 25.80 -6.66 -19.37
CA LYS A 609 26.95 -6.06 -20.05
C LYS A 609 27.50 -6.90 -21.23
N GLY A 610 26.66 -7.73 -21.85
CA GLY A 610 27.04 -8.57 -22.98
C GLY A 610 27.87 -9.80 -22.61
N LYS A 611 28.13 -10.06 -21.32
CA LYS A 611 28.90 -11.23 -20.85
C LYS A 611 27.99 -12.20 -20.09
N LYS A 612 28.06 -13.48 -20.44
CA LYS A 612 27.34 -14.58 -19.75
C LYS A 612 27.82 -14.79 -18.31
N TYR A 613 29.12 -14.57 -18.06
CA TYR A 613 29.78 -14.70 -16.75
C TYR A 613 30.15 -13.31 -16.22
N ASN A 614 29.13 -12.51 -15.91
CA ASN A 614 29.34 -11.21 -15.27
C ASN A 614 29.41 -11.38 -13.74
N SER A 615 29.76 -10.33 -13.00
CA SER A 615 29.79 -10.30 -11.53
C SER A 615 28.43 -10.52 -10.84
N THR A 616 27.34 -10.68 -11.61
CA THR A 616 26.01 -10.98 -11.08
C THR A 616 26.03 -12.37 -10.47
N LYS A 617 25.78 -12.45 -9.17
CA LYS A 617 25.80 -13.70 -8.44
C LYS A 617 24.41 -14.34 -8.47
N LEU A 618 24.38 -15.67 -8.39
CA LEU A 618 23.13 -16.44 -8.40
C LEU A 618 22.36 -16.31 -7.07
N ASP A 619 23.05 -16.01 -5.98
CA ASP A 619 22.50 -15.79 -4.63
C ASP A 619 21.63 -14.53 -4.53
N ASP A 620 21.86 -13.53 -5.39
CA ASP A 620 21.03 -12.31 -5.50
C ASP A 620 19.56 -12.64 -5.77
N PHE A 621 19.26 -13.83 -6.32
CA PHE A 621 17.88 -14.31 -6.49
C PHE A 621 17.10 -14.41 -5.17
N ILE A 622 17.77 -14.74 -4.06
CA ILE A 622 17.11 -14.93 -2.76
C ILE A 622 16.46 -13.63 -2.28
N ARG A 623 17.03 -12.48 -2.66
CA ARG A 623 16.58 -11.15 -2.24
C ARG A 623 15.43 -10.61 -3.09
N VAL A 624 15.06 -11.26 -4.18
CA VAL A 624 14.12 -10.73 -5.19
C VAL A 624 12.76 -10.39 -4.63
N MET A 625 12.18 -11.28 -3.82
CA MET A 625 10.84 -11.08 -3.27
C MET A 625 10.80 -9.85 -2.37
N GLY A 626 11.77 -9.75 -1.44
CA GLY A 626 11.94 -8.59 -0.57
C GLY A 626 12.27 -7.32 -1.36
N ALA A 627 13.07 -7.39 -2.42
CA ALA A 627 13.38 -6.24 -3.27
C ALA A 627 12.14 -5.74 -4.03
N ILE A 628 11.32 -6.62 -4.61
CA ILE A 628 10.09 -6.22 -5.32
C ILE A 628 9.13 -5.53 -4.36
N VAL A 629 8.86 -6.12 -3.20
CA VAL A 629 7.91 -5.57 -2.22
C VAL A 629 8.47 -4.31 -1.58
N GLY A 630 9.72 -4.31 -1.11
CA GLY A 630 10.36 -3.19 -0.43
C GLY A 630 10.54 -1.96 -1.33
N PHE A 631 11.22 -2.10 -2.48
CA PHE A 631 11.36 -0.98 -3.42
C PHE A 631 10.02 -0.54 -4.00
N GLY A 632 9.10 -1.48 -4.24
CA GLY A 632 7.76 -1.17 -4.73
C GLY A 632 6.95 -0.34 -3.73
N PHE A 633 6.97 -0.72 -2.44
CA PHE A 633 6.26 -0.02 -1.37
C PHE A 633 6.88 1.35 -1.08
N THR A 634 8.19 1.41 -0.82
CA THR A 634 8.88 2.67 -0.53
C THR A 634 8.84 3.61 -1.74
N GLY A 635 9.03 3.09 -2.95
CA GLY A 635 8.89 3.86 -4.18
C GLY A 635 7.47 4.41 -4.38
N SER A 636 6.43 3.62 -4.08
CA SER A 636 5.04 4.09 -4.09
C SER A 636 4.83 5.23 -3.11
N PHE A 637 5.29 5.06 -1.87
CA PHE A 637 5.15 6.07 -0.83
C PHE A 637 5.86 7.37 -1.21
N SER A 638 7.12 7.30 -1.64
CA SER A 638 7.88 8.48 -2.10
C SER A 638 7.21 9.17 -3.29
N PHE A 639 6.67 8.41 -4.25
CA PHE A 639 5.98 8.98 -5.40
C PHE A 639 4.65 9.66 -5.02
N ILE A 640 3.88 9.08 -4.10
CA ILE A 640 2.66 9.71 -3.58
C ILE A 640 3.01 11.02 -2.88
N VAL A 641 4.01 11.01 -1.98
CA VAL A 641 4.47 12.22 -1.28
C VAL A 641 4.96 13.30 -2.26
N GLU A 642 5.71 12.91 -3.30
CA GLU A 642 6.15 13.84 -4.35
C GLU A 642 4.95 14.48 -5.06
N LEU A 643 3.94 13.69 -5.47
CA LEU A 643 2.71 14.20 -6.09
C LEU A 643 1.95 15.14 -5.16
N LEU A 644 1.90 14.85 -3.86
CA LEU A 644 1.25 15.71 -2.87
C LEU A 644 1.99 17.05 -2.73
N ILE A 645 3.32 17.04 -2.64
CA ILE A 645 4.13 18.27 -2.57
C ILE A 645 3.95 19.12 -3.85
N ILE A 646 4.02 18.49 -5.02
CA ILE A 646 3.81 19.17 -6.30
C ILE A 646 2.40 19.75 -6.38
N GLY A 647 1.38 18.96 -6.03
CA GLY A 647 0.00 19.39 -6.03
C GLY A 647 -0.24 20.56 -5.06
N PHE A 648 0.33 20.50 -3.86
CA PHE A 648 0.26 21.57 -2.87
C PHE A 648 0.89 22.88 -3.39
N ILE A 649 2.07 22.82 -4.00
CA ILE A 649 2.73 23.98 -4.60
C ILE A 649 1.85 24.57 -5.72
N ILE A 650 1.26 23.73 -6.58
CA ILE A 650 0.34 24.18 -7.65
C ILE A 650 -0.88 24.86 -7.04
N SER A 651 -1.50 24.28 -6.01
CA SER A 651 -2.65 24.87 -5.33
C SER A 651 -2.31 26.23 -4.73
N LEU A 652 -1.15 26.38 -4.06
CA LEU A 652 -0.69 27.67 -3.53
C LEU A 652 -0.50 28.72 -4.63
N ILE A 653 0.12 28.35 -5.77
CA ILE A 653 0.31 29.27 -6.90
C ILE A 653 -1.03 29.69 -7.51
N CYS A 654 -2.03 28.80 -7.55
CA CYS A 654 -3.35 29.13 -8.09
C CYS A 654 -4.16 30.03 -7.14
N LEU A 655 -4.11 29.78 -5.84
CA LEU A 655 -4.96 30.42 -4.84
C LEU A 655 -4.42 31.75 -4.30
N VAL A 656 -3.10 31.89 -4.18
CA VAL A 656 -2.48 33.09 -3.58
C VAL A 656 -2.05 34.05 -4.69
N ASP A 657 -2.70 35.22 -4.74
CA ASP A 657 -2.42 36.22 -5.77
C ASP A 657 -1.01 36.77 -5.65
N LEU A 658 -0.48 36.92 -4.42
CA LEU A 658 0.92 37.30 -4.20
C LEU A 658 1.88 36.32 -4.87
N PHE A 659 1.72 35.00 -4.68
CA PHE A 659 2.58 34.01 -5.33
C PHE A 659 2.35 33.96 -6.84
N ARG A 660 1.11 34.05 -7.30
CA ARG A 660 0.78 34.08 -8.73
C ARG A 660 1.42 35.27 -9.43
N ASN A 661 1.29 36.45 -8.85
CA ASN A 661 1.82 37.70 -9.38
C ASN A 661 3.34 37.75 -9.24
N ALA A 662 3.91 37.34 -8.11
CA ALA A 662 5.36 37.25 -7.94
C ALA A 662 5.98 36.21 -8.88
N LEU A 663 5.32 35.08 -9.13
CA LEU A 663 5.76 34.10 -10.13
C LEU A 663 5.61 34.66 -11.54
N ALA A 664 4.51 35.33 -11.87
CA ALA A 664 4.33 35.95 -13.18
C ALA A 664 5.37 37.06 -13.42
N GLU A 665 5.61 37.91 -12.44
CA GLU A 665 6.66 38.93 -12.47
C GLU A 665 8.04 38.30 -12.52
N TRP A 666 8.32 37.23 -11.77
CA TRP A 666 9.58 36.51 -11.91
C TRP A 666 9.69 35.88 -13.31
N ILE A 667 8.64 35.31 -13.88
CA ILE A 667 8.68 34.74 -15.24
C ILE A 667 8.90 35.82 -16.31
N VAL A 668 8.22 36.97 -16.18
CA VAL A 668 8.24 38.06 -17.17
C VAL A 668 9.46 38.97 -17.00
N SER A 669 9.83 39.30 -15.77
CA SER A 669 10.90 40.24 -15.42
C SER A 669 12.24 39.55 -15.15
N SER A 670 12.26 38.24 -14.85
CA SER A 670 13.54 37.55 -14.68
C SER A 670 14.23 37.38 -16.01
N LEU A 671 15.35 38.10 -16.14
CA LEU A 671 16.34 37.89 -17.20
C LEU A 671 16.70 36.41 -17.36
N PHE A 672 16.63 35.62 -16.29
CA PHE A 672 16.89 34.18 -16.33
C PHE A 672 15.89 33.42 -17.22
N PHE A 673 14.58 33.67 -17.08
CA PHE A 673 13.55 32.95 -17.84
C PHE A 673 13.54 33.37 -19.30
N ILE A 674 13.69 34.68 -19.57
CA ILE A 674 13.88 35.19 -20.94
C ILE A 674 15.12 34.56 -21.57
N SER A 675 16.25 34.52 -20.84
CA SER A 675 17.48 33.89 -21.31
C SER A 675 17.30 32.40 -21.59
N PHE A 676 16.48 31.70 -20.79
CA PHE A 676 16.16 30.29 -21.03
C PHE A 676 15.39 30.10 -22.34
N ILE A 677 14.34 30.91 -22.59
CA ILE A 677 13.55 30.85 -23.83
C ILE A 677 14.42 31.20 -25.04
N VAL A 678 15.19 32.29 -24.97
CA VAL A 678 16.10 32.71 -26.04
C VAL A 678 17.13 31.63 -26.32
N SER A 679 17.72 31.02 -25.29
CA SER A 679 18.66 29.90 -25.43
C SER A 679 18.01 28.67 -26.09
N PHE A 680 16.78 28.34 -25.72
CA PHE A 680 16.03 27.24 -26.32
C PHE A 680 15.70 27.51 -27.79
N ALA A 681 15.22 28.71 -28.13
CA ALA A 681 14.94 29.13 -29.50
C ALA A 681 16.20 29.15 -30.35
N PHE A 682 17.28 29.75 -29.83
CA PHE A 682 18.60 29.78 -30.47
C PHE A 682 19.10 28.36 -30.78
N LYS A 683 18.96 27.41 -29.86
CA LYS A 683 19.30 26.00 -30.10
C LYS A 683 18.50 25.37 -31.24
N GLN A 684 17.20 25.68 -31.36
CA GLN A 684 16.39 25.18 -32.47
C GLN A 684 16.83 25.80 -33.80
N ILE A 685 17.10 27.10 -33.83
CA ILE A 685 17.61 27.81 -35.00
C ILE A 685 18.97 27.25 -35.42
N GLN A 686 19.91 27.09 -34.47
CA GLN A 686 21.22 26.48 -34.71
C GLN A 686 21.08 25.09 -35.32
N LYS A 687 20.18 24.25 -34.78
CA LYS A 687 19.90 22.92 -35.34
C LYS A 687 19.33 23.01 -36.75
N GLN A 688 18.40 23.91 -37.02
CA GLN A 688 17.80 24.10 -38.35
C GLN A 688 18.83 24.59 -39.38
N ILE A 689 19.64 25.61 -39.06
CA ILE A 689 20.71 26.11 -39.93
C ILE A 689 21.72 24.99 -40.20
N THR A 690 22.14 24.26 -39.16
CA THR A 690 23.07 23.13 -39.31
C THR A 690 22.49 22.07 -40.25
N GLN A 691 21.22 21.69 -40.07
CA GLN A 691 20.57 20.66 -40.87
C GLN A 691 20.27 21.09 -42.31
N GLN A 692 19.94 22.35 -42.56
CA GLN A 692 19.53 22.82 -43.89
C GLN A 692 20.73 23.28 -44.74
N VAL A 693 21.72 23.92 -44.14
CA VAL A 693 22.85 24.55 -44.86
C VAL A 693 24.04 23.61 -44.93
N PHE A 694 24.37 22.95 -43.82
CA PHE A 694 25.64 22.24 -43.67
C PHE A 694 25.52 20.72 -43.73
N VAL A 695 24.36 20.12 -43.49
CA VAL A 695 24.17 18.66 -43.64
C VAL A 695 23.74 18.35 -45.07
N ALA A 696 24.34 17.33 -45.69
CA ALA A 696 23.96 16.91 -47.03
C ALA A 696 22.54 16.32 -47.06
N SER A 697 21.79 16.61 -48.14
CA SER A 697 20.36 16.28 -48.29
C SER A 697 20.04 14.78 -48.16
N ASP A 698 21.00 13.92 -48.48
CA ASP A 698 20.81 12.46 -48.55
C ASP A 698 21.58 11.69 -47.46
N THR A 699 22.39 12.36 -46.64
CA THR A 699 23.21 11.70 -45.62
C THR A 699 23.20 12.47 -44.29
N THR A 700 23.10 11.76 -43.17
CA THR A 700 23.18 12.37 -41.82
C THR A 700 24.61 12.58 -41.33
N TYR A 701 25.61 12.17 -42.12
CA TYR A 701 27.00 12.06 -41.70
C TYR A 701 27.96 12.92 -42.53
N GLU A 702 27.53 13.47 -43.66
CA GLU A 702 28.39 14.29 -44.51
C GLU A 702 28.06 15.77 -44.36
N LEU A 703 29.13 16.56 -44.26
CA LEU A 703 29.07 18.01 -44.18
C LEU A 703 29.28 18.61 -45.57
N ARG A 704 28.48 19.61 -45.91
CA ARG A 704 28.66 20.52 -47.03
C ARG A 704 29.38 21.77 -46.54
N PHE A 705 30.23 22.35 -47.38
CA PHE A 705 30.97 23.58 -47.09
C PHE A 705 31.78 23.53 -45.77
N CYS A 706 32.67 22.54 -45.65
CA CYS A 706 33.44 22.29 -44.43
C CYS A 706 34.16 23.52 -43.87
N GLU A 707 34.77 24.35 -44.71
CA GLU A 707 35.49 25.57 -44.28
C GLU A 707 34.56 26.59 -43.61
N VAL A 708 33.41 26.86 -44.24
CA VAL A 708 32.38 27.76 -43.68
C VAL A 708 31.77 27.17 -42.42
N PHE A 709 31.59 25.84 -42.39
CA PHE A 709 31.13 25.13 -41.21
C PHE A 709 32.10 25.29 -40.03
N TYR A 710 33.43 25.29 -40.24
CA TYR A 710 34.37 25.50 -39.15
C TYR A 710 34.21 26.90 -38.53
N HIS A 711 34.10 27.95 -39.34
CA HIS A 711 33.83 29.31 -38.84
C HIS A 711 32.47 29.41 -38.12
N TYR A 712 31.42 28.83 -38.69
CA TYR A 712 30.11 28.74 -38.06
C TYR A 712 30.17 27.98 -36.72
N SER A 713 30.86 26.85 -36.67
CA SER A 713 31.00 26.01 -35.49
C SER A 713 31.74 26.73 -34.37
N PHE A 714 32.77 27.50 -34.68
CA PHE A 714 33.52 28.30 -33.71
C PHE A 714 32.62 29.35 -33.05
N LEU A 715 31.86 30.13 -33.85
CA LEU A 715 30.92 31.12 -33.33
C LEU A 715 29.79 30.47 -32.52
N MET A 716 29.24 29.37 -33.03
CA MET A 716 28.14 28.65 -32.37
C MET A 716 28.59 27.94 -31.09
N MET A 717 29.86 27.53 -30.98
CA MET A 717 30.41 26.92 -29.77
C MET A 717 30.30 27.87 -28.57
N ILE A 718 30.65 29.14 -28.76
CA ILE A 718 30.56 30.16 -27.69
C ILE A 718 29.08 30.42 -27.33
N ALA A 719 28.22 30.57 -28.33
CA ALA A 719 26.78 30.77 -28.12
C ALA A 719 26.10 29.55 -27.45
N SER A 720 26.70 28.36 -27.56
CA SER A 720 26.18 27.12 -26.97
C SER A 720 26.33 27.04 -25.44
N PHE A 721 27.13 27.90 -24.79
CA PHE A 721 27.26 27.87 -23.32
C PHE A 721 25.93 28.08 -22.59
N ALA A 722 25.10 29.03 -23.05
CA ALA A 722 23.76 29.22 -22.52
C ALA A 722 22.90 27.95 -22.68
N SER A 723 23.03 27.26 -23.82
CA SER A 723 22.29 26.02 -24.08
C SER A 723 22.74 24.84 -23.20
N GLY A 724 24.00 24.86 -22.74
CA GLY A 724 24.54 23.90 -21.78
C GLY A 724 23.90 24.04 -20.41
N LEU A 725 23.75 25.28 -19.92
CA LEU A 725 23.12 25.58 -18.63
C LEU A 725 21.63 25.21 -18.65
N THR A 726 20.90 25.56 -19.72
CA THR A 726 19.49 25.16 -19.86
C THR A 726 19.32 23.65 -19.96
N ALA A 727 20.21 22.94 -20.66
CA ALA A 727 20.21 21.48 -20.73
C ALA A 727 20.48 20.82 -19.37
N PHE A 728 21.36 21.40 -18.55
CA PHE A 728 21.63 20.93 -17.19
C PHE A 728 20.40 21.07 -16.28
N LEU A 729 19.72 22.23 -16.30
CA LEU A 729 18.48 22.44 -15.54
C LEU A 729 17.38 21.46 -15.97
N LEU A 730 17.18 21.28 -17.28
CA LEU A 730 16.25 20.29 -17.81
C LEU A 730 16.63 18.86 -17.40
N ARG A 731 17.92 18.56 -17.24
CA ARG A 731 18.38 17.26 -16.72
C ARG A 731 18.05 17.10 -15.24
N MET A 732 18.23 18.14 -14.42
CA MET A 732 17.86 18.12 -12.99
C MET A 732 16.36 17.92 -12.81
N ILE A 733 15.54 18.68 -13.54
CA ILE A 733 14.07 18.54 -13.54
C ILE A 733 13.67 17.11 -13.95
N LYS A 734 14.23 16.61 -15.06
CA LYS A 734 13.97 15.23 -15.48
C LYS A 734 14.40 14.23 -14.42
N LEU A 735 15.52 14.42 -13.73
CA LEU A 735 15.99 13.51 -12.69
C LEU A 735 15.04 13.50 -11.49
N ALA A 736 14.59 14.67 -11.04
CA ALA A 736 13.64 14.82 -9.93
C ALA A 736 12.37 13.98 -10.15
N PHE A 737 11.65 14.20 -11.25
CA PHE A 737 10.42 13.45 -11.56
C PHE A 737 10.66 11.98 -11.91
N ARG A 738 11.80 11.69 -12.52
CA ARG A 738 12.09 10.36 -13.06
C ARG A 738 12.51 9.39 -11.96
N PHE A 739 13.19 9.89 -10.93
CA PHE A 739 13.80 9.05 -9.92
C PHE A 739 12.77 8.30 -9.06
N PRO A 740 11.80 8.97 -8.39
CA PRO A 740 10.80 8.28 -7.57
C PRO A 740 9.87 7.40 -8.41
N PHE A 741 9.55 7.83 -9.63
CA PHE A 741 8.71 7.02 -10.52
C PHE A 741 9.39 5.70 -10.92
N TYR A 742 10.70 5.70 -11.23
CA TYR A 742 11.40 4.47 -11.59
C TYR A 742 11.91 3.65 -10.40
N SER A 743 12.07 4.23 -9.21
CA SER A 743 12.48 3.50 -8.01
C SER A 743 11.48 2.44 -7.57
N LEU A 744 10.21 2.58 -7.99
CA LEU A 744 9.16 1.60 -7.77
C LEU A 744 9.42 0.22 -8.41
N ARG A 745 10.31 0.15 -9.40
CA ARG A 745 10.49 -1.02 -10.26
C ARG A 745 11.93 -1.48 -10.28
N ILE A 746 12.15 -2.71 -9.81
CA ILE A 746 13.47 -3.33 -9.79
C ILE A 746 13.96 -3.79 -11.18
N ASP A 747 13.08 -3.89 -12.19
CA ASP A 747 13.46 -4.35 -13.54
C ASP A 747 14.16 -3.27 -14.37
N ARG A 748 14.32 -2.06 -13.82
CA ARG A 748 15.03 -0.95 -14.44
C ARG A 748 16.12 -0.45 -13.52
N ASN A 749 17.34 -0.44 -14.05
CA ASN A 749 18.46 0.21 -13.38
C ASN A 749 18.23 1.73 -13.35
N ILE A 750 18.29 2.31 -12.17
CA ILE A 750 18.21 3.76 -11.97
C ILE A 750 19.58 4.39 -12.27
N GLU A 751 20.65 3.64 -11.98
CA GLU A 751 22.01 4.10 -12.12
C GLU A 751 22.53 4.06 -13.57
N THR A 752 23.68 4.69 -13.77
CA THR A 752 24.40 4.61 -15.04
C THR A 752 24.90 3.19 -15.32
N TRP A 753 25.20 2.90 -16.59
CA TRP A 753 25.61 1.56 -17.03
C TRP A 753 26.84 1.00 -16.30
N ILE A 754 27.77 1.88 -15.90
CA ILE A 754 29.02 1.51 -15.25
C ILE A 754 28.75 1.05 -13.82
N VAL A 755 27.92 1.79 -13.08
CA VAL A 755 27.73 1.65 -11.63
C VAL A 755 26.60 0.69 -11.25
N ARG A 756 25.76 0.26 -12.20
CA ARG A 756 24.63 -0.71 -12.07
C ARG A 756 24.72 -1.81 -10.99
N ALA A 757 25.90 -2.30 -10.64
CA ALA A 757 26.08 -3.26 -9.55
C ALA A 757 25.71 -2.68 -8.17
N GLY A 758 25.69 -1.35 -8.01
CA GLY A 758 25.25 -0.65 -6.80
C GLY A 758 23.73 -0.67 -6.61
N ASP A 759 22.96 -0.80 -7.68
CA ASP A 759 21.50 -0.95 -7.63
C ASP A 759 21.12 -2.38 -7.18
N GLY A 760 20.92 -2.55 -5.87
CA GLY A 760 20.56 -3.82 -5.26
C GLY A 760 19.25 -4.42 -5.79
N GLY A 761 18.28 -3.58 -6.16
CA GLY A 761 17.02 -4.03 -6.76
C GLY A 761 17.25 -4.62 -8.15
N PHE A 762 17.99 -3.90 -9.00
CA PHE A 762 18.31 -4.38 -10.34
C PHE A 762 19.24 -5.60 -10.33
N SER A 763 20.18 -5.70 -9.38
CA SER A 763 21.01 -6.90 -9.22
C SER A 763 20.18 -8.13 -8.86
N ALA A 764 19.23 -8.00 -7.93
CA ALA A 764 18.28 -9.06 -7.59
C ALA A 764 17.48 -9.52 -8.81
N TRP A 765 16.95 -8.56 -9.59
CA TRP A 765 16.25 -8.86 -10.85
C TRP A 765 17.12 -9.67 -11.84
N CYS A 766 18.38 -9.29 -11.98
CA CYS A 766 19.33 -9.98 -12.84
C CYS A 766 19.64 -11.40 -12.33
N GLY A 767 19.83 -11.56 -11.02
CA GLY A 767 19.99 -12.86 -10.36
C GLY A 767 18.79 -13.79 -10.61
N MET A 768 17.56 -13.26 -10.52
CA MET A 768 16.35 -14.02 -10.86
C MET A 768 16.32 -14.50 -12.30
N LEU A 769 16.60 -13.60 -13.25
CA LEU A 769 16.58 -13.97 -14.67
C LEU A 769 17.63 -15.04 -14.98
N MET A 770 18.79 -14.97 -14.32
CA MET A 770 19.85 -15.96 -14.45
C MET A 770 19.43 -17.30 -13.85
N ALA A 771 18.90 -17.32 -12.63
CA ALA A 771 18.39 -18.53 -11.97
C ALA A 771 17.28 -19.19 -12.81
N GLU A 772 16.31 -18.41 -13.28
CA GLU A 772 15.22 -18.92 -14.11
C GLU A 772 15.72 -19.47 -15.45
N ASN A 773 16.71 -18.83 -16.09
CA ASN A 773 17.28 -19.36 -17.33
C ASN A 773 18.14 -20.62 -17.10
N ILE A 774 18.83 -20.74 -15.97
CA ILE A 774 19.69 -21.89 -15.69
C ILE A 774 18.85 -23.11 -15.34
N TYR A 775 17.93 -22.98 -14.39
CA TYR A 775 17.15 -24.11 -13.86
C TYR A 775 15.87 -24.39 -14.66
N ASN A 776 15.26 -23.36 -15.25
CA ASN A 776 13.95 -23.47 -15.91
C ASN A 776 13.97 -23.18 -17.42
N ASN A 777 15.08 -23.50 -18.11
CA ASN A 777 15.09 -23.34 -19.56
C ASN A 777 14.13 -24.36 -20.22
N PRO A 778 13.09 -23.90 -20.94
CA PRO A 778 12.09 -24.80 -21.54
C PRO A 778 12.71 -25.78 -22.54
N ILE A 779 13.73 -25.35 -23.29
CA ILE A 779 14.41 -26.18 -24.27
C ILE A 779 15.13 -27.34 -23.57
N LYS A 780 15.87 -27.05 -22.50
CA LYS A 780 16.58 -28.07 -21.71
C LYS A 780 15.62 -29.05 -21.06
N ILE A 781 14.53 -28.56 -20.48
CA ILE A 781 13.59 -29.43 -19.77
C ILE A 781 12.90 -30.38 -20.76
N ILE A 782 12.41 -29.88 -21.89
CA ILE A 782 11.75 -30.72 -22.90
C ILE A 782 12.74 -31.73 -23.50
N PHE A 783 13.98 -31.32 -23.75
CA PHE A 783 15.04 -32.23 -24.20
C PHE A 783 15.28 -33.37 -23.20
N LEU A 784 15.45 -33.05 -21.91
CA LEU A 784 15.62 -34.04 -20.85
C LEU A 784 14.39 -34.94 -20.67
N GLN A 785 13.19 -34.38 -20.85
CA GLN A 785 11.93 -35.15 -20.78
C GLN A 785 11.84 -36.16 -21.92
N HIS A 786 12.19 -35.78 -23.16
CA HIS A 786 12.27 -36.73 -24.28
C HIS A 786 13.32 -37.81 -24.03
N LEU A 787 14.51 -37.45 -23.52
CA LEU A 787 15.57 -38.39 -23.20
C LEU A 787 15.14 -39.39 -22.10
N SER A 788 14.53 -38.89 -21.03
CA SER A 788 14.05 -39.73 -19.93
C SER A 788 12.90 -40.65 -20.36
N ASN A 789 11.96 -40.17 -21.17
CA ASN A 789 10.87 -40.98 -21.68
C ASN A 789 11.39 -42.10 -22.58
N HIS A 790 12.37 -41.80 -23.44
CA HIS A 790 13.03 -42.79 -24.28
C HIS A 790 13.82 -43.82 -23.45
N TYR A 791 14.51 -43.40 -22.38
CA TYR A 791 15.18 -44.32 -21.48
C TYR A 791 14.19 -45.23 -20.75
N LYS A 792 13.10 -44.68 -20.20
CA LYS A 792 12.04 -45.44 -19.53
C LYS A 792 11.34 -46.42 -20.46
N SER A 793 11.05 -46.03 -21.71
CA SER A 793 10.45 -46.92 -22.71
C SER A 793 11.41 -48.06 -23.06
N ASN A 794 12.70 -47.77 -23.23
CA ASN A 794 13.69 -48.80 -23.55
C ASN A 794 13.96 -49.74 -22.35
N LEU A 795 13.94 -49.23 -21.13
CA LEU A 795 14.07 -50.05 -19.92
C LEU A 795 12.85 -50.97 -19.75
N LYS A 796 11.62 -50.44 -19.95
CA LYS A 796 10.41 -51.26 -19.95
C LYS A 796 10.41 -52.30 -21.06
N ASN A 797 10.85 -51.95 -22.26
CA ASN A 797 10.92 -52.90 -23.38
C ASN A 797 12.05 -53.93 -23.20
N GLY A 798 13.17 -53.56 -22.57
CA GLY A 798 14.25 -54.49 -22.22
C GLY A 798 13.83 -55.50 -21.14
N ILE A 799 13.13 -55.07 -20.10
CA ILE A 799 12.62 -55.95 -19.03
C ILE A 799 11.45 -56.82 -19.54
N ARG A 800 10.62 -56.31 -20.45
CA ARG A 800 9.51 -57.06 -21.05
C ARG A 800 9.98 -58.04 -22.13
N SER A 801 11.15 -57.83 -22.72
CA SER A 801 11.77 -58.80 -23.65
C SER A 801 12.30 -60.06 -22.97
N GLU A 802 12.46 -60.05 -21.64
CA GLU A 802 12.94 -61.22 -20.87
C GLU A 802 11.80 -62.04 -20.25
N LYS A 803 10.57 -61.52 -20.24
CA LYS A 803 9.39 -62.24 -19.73
C LYS A 803 8.22 -62.16 -20.70
N HIS A 804 8.06 -63.26 -21.43
CA HIS A 804 6.88 -63.73 -22.16
C HIS A 804 6.60 -63.19 -23.57
N THR A 805 6.90 -64.05 -24.56
CA THR A 805 5.86 -64.72 -25.35
C THR A 805 4.61 -64.92 -24.49
N ILE A 806 3.60 -64.08 -24.68
CA ILE A 806 2.16 -64.41 -24.65
C ILE A 806 1.44 -63.19 -25.22
N HIS A 807 0.73 -63.44 -26.32
CA HIS A 807 -0.26 -62.57 -26.92
C HIS A 807 -1.24 -62.03 -25.87
N THR A 808 -1.47 -60.73 -25.86
CA THR A 808 -2.84 -60.18 -25.84
C THR A 808 -2.85 -58.80 -26.47
N THR A 809 -3.82 -58.67 -27.36
CA THR A 809 -4.17 -57.62 -28.31
C THR A 809 -4.81 -56.37 -27.68
N SER A 810 -4.85 -55.32 -28.53
CA SER A 810 -5.76 -54.17 -28.59
C SER A 810 -5.45 -52.99 -27.63
N VAL A 811 -5.52 -51.71 -28.02
CA VAL A 811 -6.33 -50.99 -29.04
C VAL A 811 -5.55 -49.78 -29.59
N ASP A 812 -5.78 -49.51 -30.88
CA ASP A 812 -5.59 -48.28 -31.70
C ASP A 812 -4.35 -47.39 -31.53
N ASP A 813 -3.48 -47.46 -32.54
CA ASP A 813 -3.18 -46.27 -33.35
C ASP A 813 -2.93 -46.71 -34.80
N THR A 814 -3.86 -46.31 -35.67
CA THR A 814 -3.84 -46.53 -37.11
C THR A 814 -2.77 -45.66 -37.78
N GLU A 815 -1.62 -46.24 -38.12
CA GLU A 815 -0.85 -45.81 -39.29
C GLU A 815 -0.80 -46.94 -40.32
N LYS A 816 -1.66 -46.81 -41.32
CA LYS A 816 -1.64 -47.57 -42.57
C LYS A 816 -0.29 -47.39 -43.26
N TRP A 817 0.56 -48.40 -43.20
CA TRP A 817 1.51 -48.68 -44.27
C TRP A 817 1.02 -49.92 -45.01
N GLN A 818 0.43 -49.69 -46.19
CA GLN A 818 0.16 -50.73 -47.17
C GLN A 818 1.50 -51.29 -47.64
N THR A 819 1.73 -52.58 -47.38
CA THR A 819 2.67 -53.38 -48.16
C THR A 819 1.86 -54.39 -48.97
N SER A 820 1.82 -54.10 -50.26
CA SER A 820 1.37 -54.98 -51.33
C SER A 820 2.09 -56.33 -51.27
N SER A 821 1.30 -57.38 -51.36
CA SER A 821 1.68 -58.74 -51.69
C SER A 821 2.43 -58.80 -53.02
N SER A 822 3.61 -59.43 -53.02
CA SER A 822 4.09 -60.16 -54.18
C SER A 822 4.78 -61.44 -53.73
N SER A 823 4.29 -62.52 -54.32
CA SER A 823 4.67 -63.92 -54.26
C SER A 823 6.17 -64.19 -54.30
N GLY A 824 6.59 -65.02 -53.35
CA GLY A 824 7.35 -66.25 -53.57
C GLY A 824 8.48 -66.24 -54.59
N GLU A 825 9.70 -66.08 -54.10
CA GLU A 825 10.88 -66.74 -54.65
C GLU A 825 11.80 -67.18 -53.49
N GLN A 826 12.31 -68.40 -53.62
CA GLN A 826 13.19 -69.08 -52.68
C GLN A 826 14.52 -68.31 -52.59
N GLU A 827 14.91 -67.90 -51.38
CA GLU A 827 16.26 -67.38 -51.14
C GLU A 827 16.92 -68.05 -49.95
N GLN A 828 18.19 -68.31 -50.16
CA GLN A 828 19.15 -69.03 -49.36
C GLN A 828 19.23 -68.52 -47.91
N GLU A 829 19.60 -69.44 -47.00
CA GLU A 829 19.99 -69.19 -45.61
C GLU A 829 21.20 -68.24 -45.56
N HIS A 830 20.94 -66.95 -45.71
CA HIS A 830 21.80 -65.89 -45.21
C HIS A 830 21.58 -65.74 -43.70
N PRO A 831 22.62 -65.41 -42.92
CA PRO A 831 22.53 -65.32 -41.47
C PRO A 831 21.41 -64.34 -41.13
N LEU A 832 20.36 -64.86 -40.48
CA LEU A 832 19.18 -64.12 -40.02
C LEU A 832 19.64 -63.00 -39.09
N VAL A 833 19.95 -61.85 -39.69
CA VAL A 833 20.11 -60.57 -39.00
C VAL A 833 18.78 -60.34 -38.31
N SER A 834 18.77 -60.44 -36.99
CA SER A 834 17.54 -60.28 -36.20
C SER A 834 16.80 -59.00 -36.61
N ASP A 835 15.48 -59.03 -36.68
CA ASP A 835 14.65 -57.86 -37.05
C ASP A 835 14.95 -56.62 -36.20
N SER A 836 15.47 -56.83 -34.98
CA SER A 836 16.04 -55.82 -34.09
C SER A 836 17.19 -55.03 -34.75
N GLU A 837 18.15 -55.72 -35.35
CA GLU A 837 19.30 -55.10 -36.02
C GLU A 837 18.89 -54.36 -37.30
N LEU A 838 17.98 -54.94 -38.09
CA LEU A 838 17.43 -54.28 -39.28
C LEU A 838 16.69 -52.99 -38.92
N ASN A 839 15.88 -53.02 -37.86
CA ASN A 839 15.20 -51.82 -37.34
C ASN A 839 16.19 -50.79 -36.77
N ALA A 840 17.25 -51.21 -36.10
CA ALA A 840 18.31 -50.33 -35.63
C ALA A 840 19.05 -49.67 -36.81
N ARG A 841 19.36 -50.42 -37.87
CA ARG A 841 19.98 -49.90 -39.10
C ARG A 841 19.06 -48.90 -39.80
N ARG A 842 17.76 -49.19 -39.94
CA ARG A 842 16.77 -48.25 -40.50
C ARG A 842 16.69 -46.95 -39.69
N LYS A 843 16.65 -47.03 -38.35
CA LYS A 843 16.68 -45.84 -37.48
C LYS A 843 17.96 -45.03 -37.68
N ARG A 844 19.13 -45.66 -37.70
CA ARG A 844 20.42 -44.99 -37.95
C ARG A 844 20.45 -44.31 -39.32
N ALA A 845 19.97 -44.98 -40.37
CA ALA A 845 19.87 -44.39 -41.70
C ALA A 845 18.98 -43.14 -41.70
N LYS A 846 17.79 -43.20 -41.09
CA LYS A 846 16.89 -42.06 -40.93
C LYS A 846 17.53 -40.90 -40.15
N THR A 847 18.28 -41.18 -39.08
CA THR A 847 19.02 -40.15 -38.32
C THR A 847 20.11 -39.49 -39.17
N ARG A 848 20.85 -40.26 -40.00
CA ARG A 848 21.84 -39.70 -40.93
C ARG A 848 21.21 -38.76 -41.95
N TRP A 849 20.06 -39.14 -42.51
CA TRP A 849 19.29 -38.28 -43.41
C TRP A 849 18.82 -37.00 -42.72
N PHE A 850 18.27 -37.09 -41.50
CA PHE A 850 17.88 -35.89 -40.75
C PHE A 850 19.07 -34.98 -40.44
N LEU A 851 20.22 -35.54 -40.09
CA LEU A 851 21.44 -34.77 -39.88
C LEU A 851 21.84 -34.03 -41.16
N ALA A 852 21.89 -34.73 -42.30
CA ALA A 852 22.23 -34.14 -43.60
C ALA A 852 21.26 -33.00 -43.96
N VAL A 853 19.95 -33.22 -43.86
CA VAL A 853 18.93 -32.18 -44.12
C VAL A 853 19.08 -30.99 -43.18
N THR A 854 19.43 -31.23 -41.90
CA THR A 854 19.64 -30.15 -40.93
C THR A 854 20.87 -29.32 -41.29
N LEU A 855 21.97 -29.96 -41.66
CA LEU A 855 23.22 -29.30 -42.05
C LEU A 855 23.08 -28.50 -43.36
N ILE A 856 22.37 -29.06 -44.35
CA ILE A 856 22.08 -28.37 -45.62
C ILE A 856 21.28 -27.08 -45.38
N ASN A 857 20.30 -27.11 -44.49
CA ASN A 857 19.46 -25.94 -44.19
C ASN A 857 20.10 -24.95 -43.19
N ASN A 858 21.20 -25.32 -42.54
CA ASN A 858 21.88 -24.48 -41.54
C ASN A 858 23.39 -24.45 -41.81
N PRO A 859 23.84 -23.82 -42.92
CA PRO A 859 25.24 -23.86 -43.34
C PRO A 859 26.21 -23.28 -42.31
N MET A 860 25.76 -22.39 -41.43
CA MET A 860 26.57 -21.78 -40.36
C MET A 860 26.99 -22.78 -39.25
N VAL A 861 26.45 -24.00 -39.27
CA VAL A 861 26.79 -25.06 -38.30
C VAL A 861 27.93 -25.96 -38.83
N ILE A 862 28.15 -25.96 -40.16
CA ILE A 862 29.27 -26.61 -40.84
C ILE A 862 30.46 -25.65 -40.81
#